data_AF-A0A067R4D7-F1
#
_entry.id   AF-A0A067R4D7-F1
#
_cell.length_a   1.000
_cell.length_b   1.000
_cell.length_c   1.000
_cell.angle_alpha   90.00
_cell.angle_beta   90.00
_cell.angle_gamma   90.00
#
_symmetry.space_group_name_H-M   'P 1'
#
loop_
_entity.id
_entity.type
_entity.pdbx_description
1 polymer ?
#
loop_
_entity_poly.entity_id
_entity_poly.type
_entity_poly.pdbx_seq_one_letter_code
_entity_poly.pdbx_strand_id
1 'polypeptide(L)'
;MPLLVLFSADVMSCIFKAADVASSKSLDECHYNFFKRLTLVLTGLGTQVCILWGKDDGLNVRPPNFATYLDVILTFSRHPSLTLVHYANALWMLFFRHEHISKDKVFLTFVPKWVECTAPKIMKVSYPLSRCTNVHDTGAYACLDYDSDEEFAQFFHQCRSELLQTFRQATLVAPLVTFSYVQKWLATRIQKSMAEQGIECNYQSPTYLEWESLSQLLESILSRILVPTERPSVASGLRLLETCLNYEPSDPLLLSTLLSCVSALFVFLSMTTAERSASLLPRVLDKIFAALVFSQPGQAKDSRSRVVKNVRMHAASLMVKIAQKYPLLLLPVFDRVYATVQGLSRDPEQLSRLERVTLQEALLLISNHFCDYDHQTHFISEVIGSGADEWIALSSRAFESPLDFMTFVGLDRPPVEPSSDDLNGQNRSHILFYVNLFLAVVKRCSWPDDPDRASRGGFVVAHTETGNPVCRNPAAPHIVPLIPHFLALLKVFNGLWTPTALASLSDGYRGAHMMLELDRSNVLGTPCSASFVDHVDVSHPRAQTPLERMQHFLTMVHDTTYHILGNAGPSLGRDFYQMEGLVPDILRSMFSNLEAVPDYRLRPLVRSFLKPFVCSCPPVCYESVLLPVLAHICPFMFNHLNSKWHYIAQLYESGGMDEENTDTQEMLEDMLNRTITREYLDVLKMVLVAGSAEMVYNAMEQDDVECTRVNTTSIQAEVMSELGTLTLRNEATCQPIALCVLRALCWNDSTTSMKATNLAGPMVRQLSSDGSLTPDVAAHIMTSVLQALQLHGQHEANLGSLLVLGAQLYEILRPAFPNIIEVMNQIPNCNPQELQKLDERILSTNQKGNKLEKAKKDIFKRLTSQLIGRSVGQLFRKEVRIAELPRLGFPRQYKTPRLDETEGELELCTLFKQGDHELN
;
A
#
# COMPACT_ATOMS: atom_id res chain seq x y z
N MET A 1 37.86 -6.73 -8.89
CA MET A 1 36.95 -6.75 -7.72
C MET A 1 37.65 -6.32 -6.44
N PRO A 2 37.98 -5.02 -6.26
CA PRO A 2 38.78 -4.54 -5.13
C PRO A 2 38.12 -4.69 -3.76
N LEU A 3 36.78 -4.64 -3.70
CA LEU A 3 36.01 -4.69 -2.44
C LEU A 3 35.98 -6.09 -1.81
N LEU A 4 36.28 -7.17 -2.55
CA LEU A 4 36.36 -8.52 -1.98
C LEU A 4 37.57 -8.73 -1.07
N VAL A 5 38.57 -7.86 -1.14
CA VAL A 5 39.71 -7.86 -0.21
C VAL A 5 39.23 -7.67 1.23
N LEU A 6 38.07 -7.03 1.44
CA LEU A 6 37.48 -6.87 2.76
C LEU A 6 37.03 -8.20 3.37
N PHE A 7 36.85 -9.26 2.58
CA PHE A 7 36.58 -10.62 3.03
C PHE A 7 37.86 -11.41 3.35
N SER A 8 39.05 -10.79 3.30
CA SER A 8 40.30 -11.42 3.75
C SER A 8 40.26 -11.72 5.25
N ALA A 9 41.07 -12.68 5.69
CA ALA A 9 41.09 -13.11 7.09
C ALA A 9 41.49 -11.97 8.03
N ASP A 10 42.47 -11.15 7.65
CA ASP A 10 42.96 -10.03 8.47
C ASP A 10 41.90 -8.95 8.65
N VAL A 11 41.22 -8.56 7.56
CA VAL A 11 40.19 -7.51 7.61
C VAL A 11 38.96 -8.01 8.36
N MET A 12 38.49 -9.23 8.09
CA MET A 12 37.35 -9.80 8.80
C MET A 12 37.64 -10.04 10.29
N SER A 13 38.87 -10.40 10.65
CA SER A 13 39.31 -10.51 12.05
C SER A 13 39.28 -9.16 12.76
N CYS A 14 39.74 -8.09 12.12
CA CYS A 14 39.67 -6.73 12.67
C CYS A 14 38.23 -6.25 12.83
N ILE A 15 37.37 -6.47 11.83
CA ILE A 15 35.94 -6.14 11.88
C ILE A 15 35.26 -6.93 13.02
N PHE A 16 35.52 -8.22 13.12
CA PHE A 16 34.96 -9.08 14.16
C PHE A 16 35.39 -8.61 15.55
N LYS A 17 36.69 -8.34 15.76
CA LYS A 17 37.20 -7.78 17.02
C LYS A 17 36.58 -6.42 17.35
N ALA A 18 36.39 -5.55 16.36
CA ALA A 18 35.75 -4.25 16.56
C ALA A 18 34.27 -4.39 16.97
N ALA A 19 33.55 -5.37 16.42
CA ALA A 19 32.19 -5.68 16.81
C ALA A 19 32.11 -6.32 18.22
N ASP A 20 33.07 -7.19 18.57
CA ASP A 20 33.11 -7.92 19.84
C ASP A 20 33.54 -7.02 21.03
N VAL A 21 34.64 -6.27 20.89
CA VAL A 21 35.23 -5.40 21.94
C VAL A 21 34.30 -4.27 22.37
N ALA A 22 33.43 -3.79 21.47
CA ALA A 22 32.49 -2.73 21.79
C ALA A 22 31.13 -3.26 22.31
N SER A 23 30.87 -4.57 22.20
CA SER A 23 29.66 -5.20 22.77
C SER A 23 29.78 -5.43 24.29
N SER A 24 31.00 -5.40 24.83
CA SER A 24 31.31 -5.62 26.26
C SER A 24 31.45 -4.33 27.08
N LYS A 25 31.21 -3.15 26.50
CA LYS A 25 31.33 -1.84 27.19
C LYS A 25 29.96 -1.30 27.63
N SER A 26 29.98 -0.37 28.60
CA SER A 26 28.80 0.39 29.04
C SER A 26 28.17 1.18 27.90
N LEU A 27 26.87 1.50 28.02
CA LEU A 27 26.11 2.30 27.05
C LEU A 27 26.80 3.67 26.85
N ASP A 28 27.54 3.82 25.77
CA ASP A 28 28.20 5.06 25.37
C ASP A 28 27.76 5.45 23.96
N GLU A 29 27.40 6.72 23.79
CA GLU A 29 26.80 7.25 22.57
C GLU A 29 27.78 7.22 21.40
N CYS A 30 29.07 7.50 21.65
CA CYS A 30 30.11 7.42 20.63
C CYS A 30 30.30 5.99 20.11
N HIS A 31 30.37 5.00 21.03
CA HIS A 31 30.45 3.59 20.64
C HIS A 31 29.17 3.12 19.92
N TYR A 32 27.99 3.55 20.35
CA TYR A 32 26.72 3.18 19.70
C TYR A 32 26.62 3.75 18.27
N ASN A 33 27.05 5.00 18.07
CA ASN A 33 27.13 5.61 16.74
C ASN A 33 28.13 4.90 15.83
N PHE A 34 29.26 4.45 16.37
CA PHE A 34 30.19 3.58 15.63
C PHE A 34 29.52 2.28 15.17
N PHE A 35 28.71 1.62 16.02
CA PHE A 35 27.95 0.41 15.65
C PHE A 35 26.93 0.65 14.54
N LYS A 36 26.19 1.76 14.58
CA LYS A 36 25.28 2.13 13.50
C LYS A 36 26.04 2.23 12.17
N ARG A 37 27.19 2.90 12.16
CA ARG A 37 28.03 3.06 10.97
C ARG A 37 28.64 1.74 10.50
N LEU A 38 29.16 0.93 11.42
CA LEU A 38 29.75 -0.36 11.09
C LEU A 38 28.71 -1.31 10.49
N THR A 39 27.50 -1.37 11.05
CA THR A 39 26.39 -2.18 10.51
C THR A 39 26.05 -1.75 9.08
N LEU A 40 25.95 -0.45 8.81
CA LEU A 40 25.69 0.08 7.46
C LEU A 40 26.81 -0.27 6.47
N VAL A 41 28.08 -0.18 6.88
CA VAL A 41 29.22 -0.58 6.05
C VAL A 41 29.13 -2.07 5.70
N LEU A 42 28.79 -2.92 6.66
CA LEU A 42 28.67 -4.36 6.45
C LEU A 42 27.46 -4.72 5.57
N THR A 43 26.32 -4.04 5.75
CA THR A 43 25.14 -4.16 4.87
C THR A 43 25.46 -3.72 3.44
N GLY A 44 26.19 -2.61 3.28
CA GLY A 44 26.69 -2.15 1.98
C GLY A 44 27.60 -3.18 1.31
N LEU A 45 28.54 -3.76 2.06
CA LEU A 45 29.43 -4.82 1.58
C LEU A 45 28.65 -6.07 1.15
N GLY A 46 27.67 -6.50 1.94
CA GLY A 46 26.82 -7.66 1.62
C GLY A 46 25.92 -7.42 0.40
N THR A 47 25.47 -6.18 0.20
CA THR A 47 24.74 -5.78 -1.01
C THR A 47 25.63 -5.90 -2.25
N GLN A 48 26.91 -5.52 -2.16
CA GLN A 48 27.86 -5.74 -3.26
C GLN A 48 28.07 -7.22 -3.56
N VAL A 49 28.13 -8.07 -2.52
CA VAL A 49 28.18 -9.53 -2.71
C VAL A 49 26.95 -10.03 -3.47
N CYS A 50 25.75 -9.57 -3.11
CA CYS A 50 24.51 -9.92 -3.84
C CYS A 50 24.53 -9.47 -5.31
N ILE A 51 25.17 -8.35 -5.61
CA ILE A 51 25.26 -7.83 -6.99
C ILE A 51 26.22 -8.68 -7.84
N LEU A 52 27.26 -9.24 -7.22
CA LEU A 52 28.37 -9.88 -7.92
C LEU A 52 28.25 -11.42 -7.95
N TRP A 53 27.66 -12.07 -6.94
CA TRP A 53 27.66 -13.53 -6.82
C TRP A 53 26.73 -14.19 -7.85
N GLY A 54 27.30 -14.97 -8.76
CA GLY A 54 26.60 -15.79 -9.75
C GLY A 54 26.41 -15.12 -11.11
N LYS A 55 27.03 -13.96 -11.35
CA LYS A 55 27.03 -13.31 -12.66
C LYS A 55 28.26 -13.71 -13.48
N ASP A 56 28.10 -13.79 -14.81
CA ASP A 56 29.11 -14.29 -15.75
C ASP A 56 30.49 -13.58 -15.62
N ASP A 57 30.51 -12.27 -15.33
CA ASP A 57 31.72 -11.47 -15.09
C ASP A 57 32.02 -11.21 -13.59
N GLY A 58 31.33 -11.91 -12.69
CA GLY A 58 31.28 -11.67 -11.24
C GLY A 58 31.90 -12.77 -10.36
N LEU A 59 31.38 -12.92 -9.14
CA LEU A 59 31.79 -13.92 -8.16
C LEU A 59 31.13 -15.27 -8.48
N ASN A 60 31.87 -16.20 -9.05
CA ASN A 60 31.35 -17.55 -9.31
C ASN A 60 31.47 -18.50 -8.09
N VAL A 61 32.18 -18.07 -7.05
CA VAL A 61 32.44 -18.86 -5.84
C VAL A 61 32.14 -18.02 -4.60
N ARG A 62 31.73 -18.68 -3.52
CA ARG A 62 31.51 -18.08 -2.20
C ARG A 62 32.73 -17.23 -1.77
N PRO A 63 32.52 -16.01 -1.24
CA PRO A 63 33.59 -15.21 -0.69
C PRO A 63 34.38 -15.96 0.40
N PRO A 64 35.70 -15.74 0.52
CA PRO A 64 36.47 -16.25 1.65
C PRO A 64 35.90 -15.71 2.97
N ASN A 65 35.99 -16.47 4.06
CA ASN A 65 35.51 -16.07 5.41
C ASN A 65 34.04 -15.62 5.47
N PHE A 66 33.19 -16.06 4.54
CA PHE A 66 31.77 -15.73 4.54
C PHE A 66 31.06 -16.13 5.85
N ALA A 67 31.46 -17.24 6.48
CA ALA A 67 30.95 -17.63 7.80
C ALA A 67 31.25 -16.59 8.88
N THR A 68 32.49 -16.09 8.96
CA THR A 68 32.89 -15.05 9.90
C THR A 68 32.10 -13.77 9.67
N TYR A 69 31.92 -13.38 8.40
CA TYR A 69 31.07 -12.24 8.04
C TYR A 69 29.63 -12.41 8.53
N LEU A 70 29.02 -13.59 8.30
CA LEU A 70 27.67 -13.88 8.78
C LEU A 70 27.58 -13.88 10.31
N ASP A 71 28.61 -14.33 11.02
CA ASP A 71 28.65 -14.25 12.50
C ASP A 71 28.65 -12.79 12.97
N VAL A 72 29.40 -11.90 12.30
CA VAL A 72 29.38 -10.44 12.63
C VAL A 72 27.99 -9.85 12.40
N ILE A 73 27.37 -10.12 11.25
CA ILE A 73 26.00 -9.64 10.96
C ILE A 73 25.00 -10.17 11.98
N LEU A 74 25.16 -11.42 12.39
CA LEU A 74 24.31 -12.07 13.38
C LEU A 74 24.47 -11.44 14.78
N THR A 75 25.65 -10.95 15.13
CA THR A 75 25.87 -10.16 16.37
C THR A 75 24.99 -8.90 16.38
N PHE A 76 24.92 -8.16 15.28
CA PHE A 76 24.02 -6.99 15.18
C PHE A 76 22.54 -7.39 15.19
N SER A 77 22.21 -8.57 14.66
CA SER A 77 20.84 -9.10 14.69
C SER A 77 20.40 -9.55 16.10
N ARG A 78 21.35 -9.88 16.99
CA ARG A 78 21.12 -10.21 18.40
C ARG A 78 21.05 -9.00 19.31
N HIS A 79 21.55 -7.86 18.84
CA HIS A 79 21.75 -6.68 19.67
C HIS A 79 20.42 -6.15 20.26
N PRO A 80 20.42 -5.54 21.47
CA PRO A 80 19.21 -4.97 22.08
C PRO A 80 18.59 -3.83 21.27
N SER A 81 19.40 -2.90 20.74
CA SER A 81 18.94 -1.85 19.80
C SER A 81 18.20 -2.41 18.58
N LEU A 82 16.93 -2.05 18.45
CA LEU A 82 16.11 -2.39 17.28
C LEU A 82 16.56 -1.65 16.01
N THR A 83 17.19 -0.48 16.13
CA THR A 83 17.80 0.25 15.01
C THR A 83 18.91 -0.55 14.34
N LEU A 84 19.79 -1.17 15.13
CA LEU A 84 20.84 -2.05 14.59
C LEU A 84 20.27 -3.33 13.99
N VAL A 85 19.27 -3.92 14.65
CA VAL A 85 18.55 -5.10 14.12
C VAL A 85 17.90 -4.78 12.78
N HIS A 86 17.26 -3.62 12.65
CA HIS A 86 16.64 -3.15 11.41
C HIS A 86 17.66 -2.99 10.27
N TYR A 87 18.81 -2.34 10.51
CA TYR A 87 19.88 -2.22 9.51
C TYR A 87 20.47 -3.57 9.07
N ALA A 88 20.60 -4.52 10.00
CA ALA A 88 21.06 -5.87 9.68
C ALA A 88 19.97 -6.67 8.94
N ASN A 89 18.69 -6.49 9.29
CA ASN A 89 17.56 -7.20 8.69
C ASN A 89 17.43 -6.94 7.18
N ALA A 90 17.69 -5.70 6.75
CA ALA A 90 17.71 -5.35 5.32
C ALA A 90 18.63 -6.30 4.52
N LEU A 91 19.81 -6.62 5.06
CA LEU A 91 20.74 -7.54 4.42
C LEU A 91 20.23 -8.99 4.41
N TRP A 92 19.68 -9.47 5.53
CA TRP A 92 19.10 -10.82 5.60
C TRP A 92 18.00 -11.00 4.56
N MET A 93 17.14 -10.00 4.37
CA MET A 93 16.12 -10.02 3.32
C MET A 93 16.72 -10.17 1.93
N LEU A 94 17.80 -9.44 1.62
CA LEU A 94 18.50 -9.59 0.34
C LEU A 94 19.07 -11.01 0.18
N PHE A 95 19.70 -11.57 1.23
CA PHE A 95 20.28 -12.92 1.18
C PHE A 95 19.23 -14.02 1.01
N PHE A 96 18.07 -13.93 1.67
CA PHE A 96 17.00 -14.89 1.47
C PHE A 96 16.40 -14.84 0.06
N ARG A 97 16.37 -13.68 -0.59
CA ARG A 97 15.89 -13.52 -1.97
C ARG A 97 16.93 -13.89 -3.03
N HIS A 98 18.20 -13.87 -2.68
CA HIS A 98 19.28 -14.09 -3.64
C HIS A 98 19.40 -15.56 -4.03
N GLU A 99 19.41 -15.84 -5.34
CA GLU A 99 19.34 -17.20 -5.89
C GLU A 99 20.47 -18.14 -5.39
N HIS A 100 21.71 -17.66 -5.37
CA HIS A 100 22.86 -18.48 -4.94
C HIS A 100 23.06 -18.53 -3.42
N ILE A 101 23.01 -17.36 -2.74
CA ILE A 101 23.22 -17.27 -1.28
C ILE A 101 22.16 -18.05 -0.51
N SER A 102 20.88 -17.97 -0.91
CA SER A 102 19.80 -18.72 -0.25
C SER A 102 20.00 -20.24 -0.27
N LYS A 103 20.72 -20.77 -1.26
CA LYS A 103 21.04 -22.21 -1.40
C LYS A 103 22.43 -22.56 -0.82
N ASP A 104 23.17 -21.58 -0.34
CA ASP A 104 24.54 -21.78 0.14
C ASP A 104 24.55 -22.55 1.46
N LYS A 105 25.34 -23.63 1.51
CA LYS A 105 25.41 -24.50 2.70
C LYS A 105 25.84 -23.77 3.96
N VAL A 106 26.76 -22.81 3.87
CA VAL A 106 27.20 -22.06 5.05
C VAL A 106 26.07 -21.16 5.50
N PHE A 107 25.48 -20.37 4.59
CA PHE A 107 24.34 -19.50 4.90
C PHE A 107 23.19 -20.25 5.59
N LEU A 108 22.83 -21.44 5.08
CA LEU A 108 21.77 -22.27 5.66
C LEU A 108 22.04 -22.67 7.13
N THR A 109 23.31 -22.81 7.57
CA THR A 109 23.62 -23.06 8.99
C THR A 109 23.37 -21.87 9.91
N PHE A 110 23.24 -20.66 9.36
CA PHE A 110 22.97 -19.43 10.12
C PHE A 110 21.48 -19.14 10.26
N VAL A 111 20.63 -19.71 9.40
CA VAL A 111 19.18 -19.46 9.42
C VAL A 111 18.55 -19.83 10.77
N PRO A 112 18.82 -20.99 11.40
CA PRO A 112 18.29 -21.30 12.73
C PRO A 112 18.73 -20.28 13.79
N LYS A 113 20.01 -19.88 13.77
CA LYS A 113 20.55 -18.90 14.71
C LYS A 113 19.90 -17.52 14.56
N TRP A 114 19.63 -17.12 13.32
CA TRP A 114 18.94 -15.89 12.99
C TRP A 114 17.49 -15.92 13.48
N VAL A 115 16.76 -17.01 13.23
CA VAL A 115 15.39 -17.19 13.72
C VAL A 115 15.34 -17.07 15.25
N GLU A 116 16.24 -17.73 15.96
CA GLU A 116 16.28 -17.72 17.42
C GLU A 116 16.50 -16.34 18.02
N CYS A 117 17.35 -15.50 17.41
CA CYS A 117 17.64 -14.17 17.94
C CYS A 117 16.67 -13.08 17.50
N THR A 118 16.07 -13.21 16.31
CA THR A 118 15.20 -12.18 15.75
C THR A 118 13.72 -12.37 16.09
N ALA A 119 13.24 -13.61 16.25
CA ALA A 119 11.84 -13.85 16.58
C ALA A 119 11.38 -13.17 17.88
N PRO A 120 12.18 -13.12 18.97
CA PRO A 120 11.80 -12.38 20.18
C PRO A 120 11.65 -10.86 19.96
N LYS A 121 12.31 -10.30 18.93
CA LYS A 121 12.25 -8.85 18.62
C LYS A 121 10.91 -8.39 18.03
N ILE A 122 10.03 -9.34 17.68
CA ILE A 122 8.67 -9.07 17.22
C ILE A 122 7.76 -8.65 18.38
N MET A 123 8.13 -8.99 19.63
CA MET A 123 7.40 -8.57 20.83
C MET A 123 7.45 -7.06 21.00
N LYS A 124 6.28 -6.45 21.22
CA LYS A 124 6.18 -5.00 21.47
C LYS A 124 7.00 -4.64 22.71
N VAL A 125 7.80 -3.60 22.57
CA VAL A 125 8.60 -3.02 23.66
C VAL A 125 7.95 -1.69 24.03
N SER A 126 7.77 -1.44 25.32
CA SER A 126 7.28 -0.15 25.80
C SER A 126 8.40 0.88 25.80
N TYR A 127 8.11 2.10 25.35
CA TYR A 127 9.04 3.21 25.53
C TYR A 127 9.14 3.56 27.02
N PRO A 128 10.35 3.68 27.59
CA PRO A 128 10.49 3.90 29.02
C PRO A 128 10.18 5.36 29.39
N LEU A 129 9.47 5.56 30.49
CA LEU A 129 9.11 6.89 31.02
C LEU A 129 10.32 7.70 31.52
N SER A 130 11.48 7.06 31.66
CA SER A 130 12.73 7.68 32.11
C SER A 130 13.90 6.97 31.43
N ARG A 131 14.97 7.72 31.14
CA ARG A 131 16.15 7.16 30.45
C ARG A 131 16.74 6.00 31.24
N CYS A 132 16.71 4.81 30.65
CA CYS A 132 17.37 3.61 31.18
C CYS A 132 18.82 3.53 30.71
N THR A 133 19.71 3.05 31.57
CA THR A 133 21.14 2.84 31.25
C THR A 133 21.53 1.37 31.09
N ASN A 134 20.55 0.46 31.18
CA ASN A 134 20.79 -0.98 31.05
C ASN A 134 21.08 -1.35 29.59
N VAL A 135 22.32 -1.76 29.33
CA VAL A 135 22.82 -2.16 27.99
C VAL A 135 22.05 -3.36 27.41
N HIS A 136 21.40 -4.17 28.25
CA HIS A 136 20.60 -5.31 27.79
C HIS A 136 19.13 -4.96 27.49
N ASP A 137 18.70 -3.75 27.82
CA ASP A 137 17.33 -3.30 27.61
C ASP A 137 17.19 -2.59 26.26
N THR A 138 16.13 -2.94 25.53
CA THR A 138 15.79 -2.28 24.26
C THR A 138 15.36 -0.83 24.51
N GLY A 139 14.69 -0.55 25.64
CA GLY A 139 14.23 0.80 25.99
C GLY A 139 15.37 1.81 26.16
N ALA A 140 16.54 1.37 26.62
CA ALA A 140 17.71 2.22 26.77
C ALA A 140 18.20 2.80 25.43
N TYR A 141 18.20 1.99 24.36
CA TYR A 141 18.57 2.44 23.03
C TYR A 141 17.46 3.25 22.36
N ALA A 142 16.18 2.94 22.65
CA ALA A 142 15.06 3.74 22.15
C ALA A 142 15.18 5.20 22.60
N CYS A 143 15.52 5.47 23.87
CA CYS A 143 15.75 6.83 24.37
C CYS A 143 16.97 7.56 23.79
N LEU A 144 17.87 6.85 23.11
CA LEU A 144 19.00 7.46 22.40
C LEU A 144 18.66 7.76 20.94
N ASP A 145 17.67 7.07 20.38
CA ASP A 145 17.34 7.13 18.96
C ASP A 145 16.10 7.99 18.67
N TYR A 146 15.19 8.12 19.64
CA TYR A 146 13.88 8.73 19.47
C TYR A 146 13.58 9.70 20.61
N ASP A 147 12.83 10.75 20.30
CA ASP A 147 12.49 11.81 21.26
C ASP A 147 11.20 11.51 22.04
N SER A 148 10.33 10.64 21.52
CA SER A 148 9.00 10.32 22.07
C SER A 148 8.59 8.85 21.91
N ASP A 149 7.59 8.42 22.70
CA ASP A 149 6.97 7.09 22.55
C ASP A 149 6.29 6.96 21.19
N GLU A 150 5.66 8.03 20.71
CA GLU A 150 5.00 8.06 19.41
C GLU A 150 5.96 7.80 18.25
N GLU A 151 7.12 8.45 18.24
CA GLU A 151 8.15 8.25 17.22
C GLU A 151 8.74 6.84 17.28
N PHE A 152 9.03 6.35 18.50
CA PHE A 152 9.50 4.98 18.68
C PHE A 152 8.45 3.95 18.24
N ALA A 153 7.17 4.18 18.53
CA ALA A 153 6.08 3.30 18.13
C ALA A 153 5.97 3.21 16.61
N GLN A 154 6.06 4.34 15.88
CA GLN A 154 6.08 4.36 14.42
C GLN A 154 7.25 3.54 13.87
N PHE A 155 8.46 3.78 14.37
CA PHE A 155 9.64 3.00 13.98
C PHE A 155 9.48 1.52 14.31
N PHE A 156 9.00 1.18 15.52
CA PHE A 156 8.80 -0.19 15.95
C PHE A 156 7.82 -0.93 15.01
N HIS A 157 6.73 -0.27 14.62
CA HIS A 157 5.77 -0.82 13.66
C HIS A 157 6.41 -1.12 12.31
N GLN A 158 7.23 -0.20 11.77
CA GLN A 158 7.99 -0.42 10.54
C GLN A 158 8.98 -1.59 10.70
N CYS A 159 9.81 -1.57 11.74
CA CYS A 159 10.81 -2.59 12.02
C CYS A 159 10.17 -3.99 12.15
N ARG A 160 9.05 -4.09 12.90
CA ARG A 160 8.29 -5.33 13.06
C ARG A 160 7.73 -5.82 11.72
N SER A 161 7.16 -4.93 10.90
CA SER A 161 6.63 -5.27 9.57
C SER A 161 7.70 -5.86 8.65
N GLU A 162 8.88 -5.22 8.60
CA GLU A 162 10.01 -5.69 7.80
C GLU A 162 10.58 -7.02 8.31
N LEU A 163 10.68 -7.22 9.63
CA LEU A 163 11.09 -8.50 10.22
C LEU A 163 10.12 -9.62 9.82
N LEU A 164 8.81 -9.39 9.93
CA LEU A 164 7.78 -10.36 9.50
C LEU A 164 7.89 -10.67 8.01
N GLN A 165 8.18 -9.66 7.17
CA GLN A 165 8.44 -9.88 5.75
C GLN A 165 9.72 -10.69 5.52
N THR A 166 10.79 -10.49 6.31
CA THR A 166 12.00 -11.33 6.25
C THR A 166 11.68 -12.77 6.64
N PHE A 167 10.85 -13.00 7.67
CA PHE A 167 10.39 -14.35 8.04
C PHE A 167 9.62 -15.06 6.91
N ARG A 168 8.79 -14.33 6.14
CA ARG A 168 8.14 -14.88 4.94
C ARG A 168 9.18 -15.38 3.92
N GLN A 169 10.24 -14.60 3.68
CA GLN A 169 11.32 -14.99 2.77
C GLN A 169 12.17 -16.13 3.34
N ALA A 170 12.51 -16.09 4.62
CA ALA A 170 13.23 -17.16 5.30
C ALA A 170 12.46 -18.48 5.25
N THR A 171 11.13 -18.44 5.30
CA THR A 171 10.27 -19.63 5.15
C THR A 171 10.39 -20.25 3.75
N LEU A 172 10.60 -19.45 2.71
CA LEU A 172 10.84 -19.97 1.36
C LEU A 172 12.16 -20.73 1.23
N VAL A 173 13.14 -20.39 2.08
CA VAL A 173 14.49 -20.96 2.08
C VAL A 173 14.62 -22.14 3.05
N ALA A 174 14.10 -22.01 4.27
CA ALA A 174 14.20 -23.00 5.34
C ALA A 174 12.84 -23.17 6.07
N PRO A 175 11.83 -23.76 5.40
CA PRO A 175 10.47 -23.88 5.92
C PRO A 175 10.38 -24.72 7.20
N LEU A 176 11.20 -25.77 7.32
CA LEU A 176 11.22 -26.62 8.52
C LEU A 176 11.76 -25.90 9.75
N VAL A 177 12.80 -25.07 9.58
CA VAL A 177 13.43 -24.31 10.67
C VAL A 177 12.47 -23.27 11.23
N THR A 178 11.91 -22.45 10.35
CA THR A 178 10.95 -21.40 10.71
C THR A 178 9.70 -21.99 11.37
N PHE A 179 9.10 -23.03 10.78
CA PHE A 179 7.93 -23.68 11.37
C PHE A 179 8.22 -24.36 12.70
N SER A 180 9.35 -25.08 12.83
CA SER A 180 9.69 -25.78 14.08
C SER A 180 9.85 -24.80 15.25
N TYR A 181 10.38 -23.60 15.00
CA TYR A 181 10.53 -22.58 16.02
C TYR A 181 9.16 -22.09 16.52
N VAL A 182 8.29 -21.65 15.59
CA VAL A 182 6.97 -21.11 15.97
C VAL A 182 6.04 -22.18 16.54
N GLN A 183 6.17 -23.44 16.08
CA GLN A 183 5.48 -24.58 16.67
C GLN A 183 5.84 -24.74 18.15
N LYS A 184 7.14 -24.71 18.49
CA LYS A 184 7.60 -24.84 19.88
C LYS A 184 7.13 -23.65 20.72
N TRP A 185 7.20 -22.44 20.17
CA TRP A 185 6.75 -21.23 20.87
C TRP A 185 5.25 -21.30 21.18
N LEU A 186 4.41 -21.62 20.20
CA LEU A 186 2.96 -21.73 20.40
C LEU A 186 2.56 -22.82 21.38
N ALA A 187 3.17 -24.02 21.27
CA ALA A 187 2.88 -25.10 22.21
C ALA A 187 3.24 -24.70 23.65
N THR A 188 4.40 -24.05 23.85
CA THR A 188 4.85 -23.57 25.16
C THR A 188 3.93 -22.48 25.70
N ARG A 189 3.52 -21.53 24.85
CA ARG A 189 2.64 -20.42 25.24
C ARG A 189 1.25 -20.90 25.64
N ILE A 190 0.67 -21.85 24.91
CA ILE A 190 -0.61 -22.48 25.28
C ILE A 190 -0.49 -23.18 26.64
N GLN A 191 0.58 -23.96 26.84
CA GLN A 191 0.80 -24.67 28.11
C GLN A 191 0.89 -23.70 29.30
N LYS A 192 1.64 -22.59 29.16
CA LYS A 192 1.72 -21.56 30.20
C LYS A 192 0.37 -20.88 30.42
N SER A 193 -0.35 -20.55 29.36
CA SER A 193 -1.67 -19.91 29.48
C SER A 193 -2.74 -20.81 30.09
N MET A 194 -2.64 -22.14 29.93
CA MET A 194 -3.48 -23.08 30.69
C MET A 194 -3.21 -23.04 32.20
N ALA A 195 -1.99 -22.70 32.62
CA ALA A 195 -1.65 -22.51 34.04
C ALA A 195 -2.02 -21.12 34.58
N GLU A 196 -2.11 -20.11 33.71
CA GLU A 196 -2.44 -18.71 34.02
C GLU A 196 -3.95 -18.39 33.88
N GLN A 197 -4.83 -19.41 33.87
CA GLN A 197 -6.26 -19.21 33.66
C GLN A 197 -6.88 -18.27 34.72
N GLY A 198 -7.74 -17.35 34.26
CA GLY A 198 -8.47 -16.41 35.12
C GLY A 198 -7.81 -15.04 35.31
N ILE A 199 -6.64 -14.80 34.73
CA ILE A 199 -5.99 -13.48 34.74
C ILE A 199 -6.53 -12.65 33.57
N GLU A 200 -7.18 -11.52 33.88
CA GLU A 200 -7.60 -10.55 32.87
C GLU A 200 -6.39 -9.85 32.26
N CYS A 201 -6.36 -9.77 30.93
CA CYS A 201 -5.29 -9.12 30.18
C CYS A 201 -5.74 -7.75 29.66
N ASN A 202 -4.77 -6.87 29.49
CA ASN A 202 -4.88 -5.64 28.73
C ASN A 202 -3.80 -5.59 27.64
N TYR A 203 -3.82 -4.56 26.79
CA TYR A 203 -2.89 -4.45 25.66
C TYR A 203 -1.41 -4.24 26.04
N GLN A 204 -1.14 -3.94 27.30
CA GLN A 204 0.22 -3.82 27.84
C GLN A 204 0.67 -5.08 28.61
N SER A 205 -0.24 -6.04 28.81
CA SER A 205 0.04 -7.25 29.58
C SER A 205 1.09 -8.10 28.84
N PRO A 206 2.16 -8.57 29.51
CA PRO A 206 3.20 -9.38 28.86
C PRO A 206 2.65 -10.61 28.14
N THR A 207 1.65 -11.27 28.74
CA THR A 207 0.98 -12.43 28.15
C THR A 207 0.28 -12.06 26.83
N TYR A 208 -0.44 -10.92 26.76
CA TYR A 208 -1.08 -10.46 25.54
C TYR A 208 -0.04 -10.11 24.46
N LEU A 209 1.01 -9.37 24.82
CA LEU A 209 2.07 -8.97 23.89
C LEU A 209 2.78 -10.19 23.28
N GLU A 210 3.04 -11.24 24.07
CA GLU A 210 3.61 -12.49 23.56
C GLU A 210 2.65 -13.19 22.59
N TRP A 211 1.36 -13.28 22.93
CA TRP A 211 0.33 -13.88 22.07
C TRP A 211 0.14 -13.12 20.75
N GLU A 212 0.10 -11.78 20.80
CA GLU A 212 -0.03 -10.93 19.61
C GLU A 212 1.14 -11.19 18.65
N SER A 213 2.38 -11.09 19.12
CA SER A 213 3.57 -11.27 18.31
C SER A 213 3.71 -12.69 17.77
N LEU A 214 3.38 -13.69 18.58
CA LEU A 214 3.34 -15.09 18.16
C LEU A 214 2.34 -15.30 17.02
N SER A 215 1.14 -14.74 17.13
CA SER A 215 0.10 -14.89 16.11
C SER A 215 0.51 -14.26 14.77
N GLN A 216 1.15 -13.08 14.79
CA GLN A 216 1.66 -12.39 13.60
C GLN A 216 2.81 -13.15 12.93
N LEU A 217 3.74 -13.69 13.73
CA LEU A 217 4.84 -14.50 13.22
C LEU A 217 4.33 -15.81 12.60
N LEU A 218 3.38 -16.48 13.27
CA LEU A 218 2.78 -17.72 12.79
C LEU A 218 2.07 -17.50 11.45
N GLU A 219 1.23 -16.46 11.33
CA GLU A 219 0.57 -16.10 10.07
C GLU A 219 1.60 -15.80 8.98
N SER A 220 2.66 -15.06 9.30
CA SER A 220 3.72 -14.73 8.34
C SER A 220 4.40 -15.99 7.79
N ILE A 221 4.77 -16.95 8.65
CA ILE A 221 5.37 -18.21 8.23
C ILE A 221 4.36 -19.05 7.41
N LEU A 222 3.16 -19.26 7.93
CA LEU A 222 2.17 -20.15 7.29
C LEU A 222 1.58 -19.57 6.00
N SER A 223 1.62 -18.26 5.81
CA SER A 223 1.21 -17.62 4.54
C SER A 223 2.03 -18.10 3.32
N ARG A 224 3.26 -18.59 3.55
CA ARG A 224 4.17 -19.03 2.47
C ARG A 224 4.40 -20.54 2.43
N ILE A 225 3.88 -21.32 3.39
CA ILE A 225 4.27 -22.72 3.58
C ILE A 225 3.89 -23.67 2.42
N LEU A 226 2.94 -23.27 1.58
CA LEU A 226 2.55 -24.04 0.39
C LEU A 226 3.49 -23.82 -0.81
N VAL A 227 4.33 -22.78 -0.79
CA VAL A 227 5.21 -22.44 -1.92
C VAL A 227 6.44 -23.37 -1.99
N PRO A 228 7.17 -23.63 -0.89
CA PRO A 228 8.31 -24.54 -0.91
C PRO A 228 7.94 -26.00 -1.23
N THR A 229 8.91 -26.72 -1.78
CA THR A 229 8.83 -28.17 -2.04
C THR A 229 8.95 -28.97 -0.74
N GLU A 230 9.94 -28.64 0.09
CA GLU A 230 10.07 -29.19 1.44
C GLU A 230 9.06 -28.51 2.37
N ARG A 231 8.25 -29.31 3.07
CA ARG A 231 7.17 -28.79 3.91
C ARG A 231 7.14 -29.47 5.28
N PRO A 232 6.69 -28.77 6.33
CA PRO A 232 6.45 -29.39 7.61
C PRO A 232 5.43 -30.53 7.51
N SER A 233 5.52 -31.47 8.45
CA SER A 233 4.56 -32.57 8.55
C SER A 233 3.15 -32.03 8.78
N VAL A 234 2.21 -32.40 7.91
CA VAL A 234 0.78 -32.07 8.05
C VAL A 234 0.24 -32.54 9.41
N ALA A 235 0.67 -33.72 9.87
CA ALA A 235 0.28 -34.24 11.18
C ALA A 235 0.76 -33.35 12.35
N SER A 236 1.92 -32.71 12.21
CA SER A 236 2.42 -31.77 13.22
C SER A 236 1.58 -30.50 13.27
N GLY A 237 1.26 -29.94 12.11
CA GLY A 237 0.38 -28.77 11.99
C GLY A 237 -1.03 -29.03 12.54
N LEU A 238 -1.62 -30.19 12.22
CA LEU A 238 -2.94 -30.57 12.72
C LEU A 238 -2.96 -30.80 14.24
N ARG A 239 -1.91 -31.41 14.82
CA ARG A 239 -1.81 -31.52 16.29
C ARG A 239 -1.74 -30.15 16.96
N LEU A 240 -1.01 -29.21 16.36
CA LEU A 240 -0.92 -27.85 16.88
C LEU A 240 -2.28 -27.13 16.79
N LEU A 241 -3.02 -27.33 15.70
CA LEU A 241 -4.40 -26.86 15.55
C LEU A 241 -5.32 -27.47 16.62
N GLU A 242 -5.25 -28.77 16.87
CA GLU A 242 -6.02 -29.43 17.93
C GLU A 242 -5.71 -28.83 19.31
N THR A 243 -4.44 -28.57 19.61
CA THR A 243 -4.03 -27.90 20.85
C THR A 243 -4.64 -26.50 20.98
N CYS A 244 -4.69 -25.72 19.89
CA CYS A 244 -5.39 -24.42 19.87
C CYS A 244 -6.89 -24.58 20.10
N LEU A 245 -7.53 -25.57 19.47
CA LEU A 245 -8.97 -25.80 19.61
C LEU A 245 -9.34 -26.17 21.06
N ASN A 246 -8.50 -26.95 21.73
CA ASN A 246 -8.69 -27.38 23.12
C ASN A 246 -8.47 -26.27 24.16
N TYR A 247 -7.81 -25.16 23.80
CA TYR A 247 -7.59 -24.04 24.72
C TYR A 247 -8.76 -23.06 24.66
N GLU A 248 -9.45 -22.83 25.78
CA GLU A 248 -10.61 -21.94 25.89
C GLU A 248 -10.31 -20.75 26.80
N PRO A 249 -9.77 -19.63 26.26
CA PRO A 249 -9.55 -18.43 27.04
C PRO A 249 -10.87 -17.74 27.39
N SER A 250 -11.01 -17.31 28.65
CA SER A 250 -12.11 -16.43 29.10
C SER A 250 -11.87 -14.96 28.72
N ASP A 251 -10.61 -14.60 28.48
CA ASP A 251 -10.21 -13.24 28.10
C ASP A 251 -10.44 -13.01 26.59
N PRO A 252 -11.19 -11.97 26.19
CA PRO A 252 -11.52 -11.72 24.78
C PRO A 252 -10.31 -11.29 23.93
N LEU A 253 -9.27 -10.68 24.50
CA LEU A 253 -8.04 -10.36 23.77
C LEU A 253 -7.27 -11.63 23.43
N LEU A 254 -7.13 -12.54 24.39
CA LEU A 254 -6.48 -13.84 24.16
C LEU A 254 -7.30 -14.73 23.23
N LEU A 255 -8.63 -14.67 23.31
CA LEU A 255 -9.49 -15.36 22.36
C LEU A 255 -9.26 -14.84 20.94
N SER A 256 -9.15 -13.52 20.76
CA SER A 256 -8.87 -12.91 19.46
C SER A 256 -7.53 -13.38 18.89
N THR A 257 -6.44 -13.37 19.66
CA THR A 257 -5.13 -13.85 19.18
C THR A 257 -5.12 -15.35 18.90
N LEU A 258 -5.86 -16.14 19.68
CA LEU A 258 -6.07 -17.57 19.43
C LEU A 258 -6.78 -17.81 18.09
N LEU A 259 -7.82 -17.03 17.75
CA LEU A 259 -8.49 -17.11 16.46
C LEU A 259 -7.54 -16.82 15.29
N SER A 260 -6.62 -15.85 15.44
CA SER A 260 -5.55 -15.62 14.46
C SER A 260 -4.66 -16.86 14.29
N CYS A 261 -4.30 -17.55 15.39
CA CYS A 261 -3.53 -18.79 15.30
C CYS A 261 -4.31 -19.92 14.60
N VAL A 262 -5.60 -20.08 14.92
CA VAL A 262 -6.49 -21.05 14.26
C VAL A 262 -6.60 -20.73 12.76
N SER A 263 -6.74 -19.45 12.40
CA SER A 263 -6.75 -18.99 11.01
C SER A 263 -5.48 -19.40 10.26
N ALA A 264 -4.31 -19.16 10.85
CA ALA A 264 -3.03 -19.45 10.23
C ALA A 264 -2.86 -20.96 10.00
N LEU A 265 -3.21 -21.76 11.01
CA LEU A 265 -3.10 -23.23 11.01
C LEU A 265 -4.12 -23.92 10.10
N PHE A 266 -5.17 -23.23 9.67
CA PHE A 266 -6.20 -23.77 8.77
C PHE A 266 -5.60 -24.33 7.47
N VAL A 267 -4.45 -23.80 7.01
CA VAL A 267 -3.74 -24.32 5.83
C VAL A 267 -3.49 -25.83 5.90
N PHE A 268 -3.26 -26.40 7.08
CA PHE A 268 -3.02 -27.84 7.22
C PHE A 268 -4.27 -28.69 7.01
N LEU A 269 -5.47 -28.14 7.20
CA LEU A 269 -6.72 -28.82 6.84
C LEU A 269 -6.87 -28.97 5.33
N SER A 270 -6.34 -28.02 4.54
CA SER A 270 -6.32 -28.13 3.08
C SER A 270 -5.33 -29.17 2.54
N MET A 271 -4.38 -29.61 3.37
CA MET A 271 -3.35 -30.56 3.00
C MET A 271 -3.62 -32.00 3.49
N THR A 272 -4.70 -32.22 4.24
CA THR A 272 -4.98 -33.51 4.87
C THR A 272 -5.98 -34.36 4.09
N THR A 273 -6.21 -35.59 4.53
CA THR A 273 -7.20 -36.49 3.92
C THR A 273 -8.62 -36.01 4.20
N ALA A 274 -9.56 -36.36 3.33
CA ALA A 274 -10.97 -36.02 3.50
C ALA A 274 -11.53 -36.47 4.86
N GLU A 275 -11.14 -37.66 5.33
CA GLU A 275 -11.56 -38.20 6.63
C GLU A 275 -11.12 -37.33 7.82
N ARG A 276 -9.83 -36.95 7.88
CA ARG A 276 -9.34 -36.08 8.96
C ARG A 276 -9.95 -34.69 8.88
N SER A 277 -10.07 -34.13 7.67
CA SER A 277 -10.70 -32.83 7.46
C SER A 277 -12.15 -32.84 7.96
N ALA A 278 -12.92 -33.89 7.65
CA ALA A 278 -14.30 -34.06 8.09
C ALA A 278 -14.45 -34.11 9.63
N SER A 279 -13.43 -34.60 10.35
CA SER A 279 -13.43 -34.62 11.82
C SER A 279 -13.07 -33.28 12.47
N LEU A 280 -12.11 -32.54 11.90
CA LEU A 280 -11.57 -31.31 12.51
C LEU A 280 -12.26 -30.04 12.05
N LEU A 281 -12.73 -29.97 10.80
CA LEU A 281 -13.40 -28.79 10.26
C LEU A 281 -14.63 -28.39 11.10
N PRO A 282 -15.53 -29.31 11.51
CA PRO A 282 -16.62 -28.97 12.43
C PRO A 282 -16.14 -28.33 13.72
N ARG A 283 -15.07 -28.84 14.33
CA ARG A 283 -14.51 -28.29 15.59
C ARG A 283 -13.95 -26.89 15.41
N VAL A 284 -13.33 -26.61 14.26
CA VAL A 284 -12.88 -25.26 13.90
C VAL A 284 -14.07 -24.31 13.75
N LEU A 285 -15.10 -24.72 13.01
CA LEU A 285 -16.31 -23.92 12.82
C LEU A 285 -17.01 -23.65 14.16
N ASP A 286 -17.15 -24.67 15.01
CA ASP A 286 -17.75 -24.54 16.33
C ASP A 286 -16.97 -23.54 17.20
N LYS A 287 -15.63 -23.53 17.14
CA LYS A 287 -14.79 -22.54 17.81
C LYS A 287 -15.04 -21.11 17.31
N ILE A 288 -15.14 -20.93 16.00
CA ILE A 288 -15.40 -19.62 15.38
C ILE A 288 -16.80 -19.13 15.76
N PHE A 289 -17.83 -19.98 15.64
CA PHE A 289 -19.20 -19.61 16.00
C PHE A 289 -19.35 -19.38 17.51
N ALA A 290 -18.64 -20.12 18.37
CA ALA A 290 -18.60 -19.84 19.80
C ALA A 290 -18.02 -18.45 20.11
N ALA A 291 -16.95 -18.05 19.41
CA ALA A 291 -16.39 -16.71 19.54
C ALA A 291 -17.32 -15.62 18.97
N LEU A 292 -18.08 -15.94 17.91
CA LEU A 292 -19.07 -15.03 17.33
C LEU A 292 -20.22 -14.74 18.30
N VAL A 293 -20.63 -15.70 19.13
CA VAL A 293 -21.67 -15.49 20.17
C VAL A 293 -21.09 -15.15 21.55
N PHE A 294 -19.78 -14.90 21.64
CA PHE A 294 -19.11 -14.63 22.91
C PHE A 294 -19.69 -13.40 23.63
N SER A 295 -19.82 -13.51 24.94
CA SER A 295 -20.24 -12.43 25.84
C SER A 295 -19.68 -12.66 27.24
N GLN A 296 -19.31 -11.59 27.94
CA GLN A 296 -18.92 -11.67 29.36
C GLN A 296 -20.17 -11.72 30.27
N PRO A 297 -20.06 -12.27 31.49
CA PRO A 297 -21.16 -12.32 32.44
C PRO A 297 -21.76 -10.93 32.69
N GLY A 298 -23.09 -10.81 32.59
CA GLY A 298 -23.82 -9.54 32.82
C GLY A 298 -23.89 -8.58 31.64
N GLN A 299 -23.31 -8.92 30.47
CA GLN A 299 -23.44 -8.10 29.26
C GLN A 299 -24.61 -8.56 28.38
N ALA A 300 -25.47 -7.62 28.00
CA ALA A 300 -26.47 -7.74 26.94
C ALA A 300 -25.92 -7.17 25.63
N LYS A 301 -26.65 -7.31 24.51
CA LYS A 301 -26.20 -6.87 23.17
C LYS A 301 -25.66 -5.44 23.15
N ASP A 302 -26.38 -4.52 23.79
CA ASP A 302 -26.05 -3.10 23.79
C ASP A 302 -24.96 -2.72 24.81
N SER A 303 -24.78 -3.52 25.86
CA SER A 303 -23.80 -3.28 26.93
C SER A 303 -22.48 -4.05 26.74
N ARG A 304 -22.29 -4.76 25.63
CA ARG A 304 -21.02 -5.44 25.30
C ARG A 304 -19.87 -4.44 25.26
N SER A 305 -18.76 -4.79 25.93
CA SER A 305 -17.53 -4.01 25.86
C SER A 305 -16.97 -3.96 24.43
N ARG A 306 -16.15 -2.95 24.14
CA ARG A 306 -15.51 -2.83 22.82
C ARG A 306 -14.66 -4.06 22.47
N VAL A 307 -13.93 -4.59 23.44
CA VAL A 307 -13.07 -5.76 23.24
C VAL A 307 -13.89 -7.00 22.87
N VAL A 308 -15.07 -7.18 23.50
CA VAL A 308 -16.02 -8.24 23.14
C VAL A 308 -16.57 -8.04 21.73
N LYS A 309 -16.96 -6.80 21.36
CA LYS A 309 -17.39 -6.49 19.99
C LYS A 309 -16.28 -6.79 18.97
N ASN A 310 -15.02 -6.49 19.30
CA ASN A 310 -13.87 -6.74 18.44
C ASN A 310 -13.63 -8.24 18.21
N VAL A 311 -13.67 -9.09 19.23
CA VAL A 311 -13.43 -10.54 19.06
C VAL A 311 -14.56 -11.21 18.26
N ARG A 312 -15.80 -10.77 18.44
CA ARG A 312 -16.95 -11.27 17.66
C ARG A 312 -16.84 -10.85 16.19
N MET A 313 -16.48 -9.60 15.93
CA MET A 313 -16.19 -9.13 14.57
C MET A 313 -14.99 -9.86 13.96
N HIS A 314 -13.95 -10.18 14.74
CA HIS A 314 -12.83 -10.99 14.28
C HIS A 314 -13.30 -12.39 13.87
N ALA A 315 -14.17 -13.04 14.65
CA ALA A 315 -14.74 -14.33 14.29
C ALA A 315 -15.55 -14.27 12.97
N ALA A 316 -16.36 -13.24 12.78
CA ALA A 316 -17.10 -13.03 11.52
C ALA A 316 -16.14 -12.81 10.33
N SER A 317 -15.13 -11.95 10.48
CA SER A 317 -14.10 -11.72 9.46
C SER A 317 -13.27 -12.96 9.16
N LEU A 318 -13.03 -13.81 10.16
CA LEU A 318 -12.36 -15.08 9.98
C LEU A 318 -13.19 -16.03 9.08
N MET A 319 -14.51 -16.06 9.24
CA MET A 319 -15.39 -16.81 8.32
C MET A 319 -15.22 -16.33 6.87
N VAL A 320 -15.15 -15.02 6.63
CA VAL A 320 -14.89 -14.45 5.29
C VAL A 320 -13.52 -14.90 4.77
N LYS A 321 -12.47 -14.83 5.61
CA LYS A 321 -11.11 -15.23 5.24
C LYS A 321 -11.01 -16.70 4.84
N ILE A 322 -11.64 -17.60 5.59
CA ILE A 322 -11.63 -19.04 5.24
C ILE A 322 -12.55 -19.35 4.06
N ALA A 323 -13.69 -18.66 3.91
CA ALA A 323 -14.58 -18.76 2.75
C ALA A 323 -13.87 -18.35 1.46
N GLN A 324 -13.07 -17.29 1.50
CA GLN A 324 -12.30 -16.83 0.36
C GLN A 324 -11.13 -17.76 0.02
N LYS A 325 -10.38 -18.23 1.02
CA LYS A 325 -9.13 -18.98 0.79
C LYS A 325 -9.36 -20.48 0.59
N TYR A 326 -10.38 -21.07 1.21
CA TYR A 326 -10.65 -22.50 1.18
C TYR A 326 -12.13 -22.85 0.92
N PRO A 327 -12.77 -22.26 -0.10
CA PRO A 327 -14.20 -22.45 -0.36
C PRO A 327 -14.58 -23.92 -0.59
N LEU A 328 -13.71 -24.69 -1.26
CA LEU A 328 -13.95 -26.11 -1.56
C LEU A 328 -13.97 -27.01 -0.31
N LEU A 329 -13.33 -26.59 0.79
CA LEU A 329 -13.44 -27.31 2.07
C LEU A 329 -14.77 -27.01 2.77
N LEU A 330 -15.33 -25.82 2.55
CA LEU A 330 -16.55 -25.35 3.20
C LEU A 330 -17.81 -25.74 2.42
N LEU A 331 -17.69 -25.90 1.10
CA LEU A 331 -18.82 -26.23 0.22
C LEU A 331 -19.59 -27.50 0.68
N PRO A 332 -18.95 -28.61 1.08
CA PRO A 332 -19.67 -29.81 1.54
C PRO A 332 -20.45 -29.61 2.85
N VAL A 333 -20.12 -28.58 3.62
CA VAL A 333 -20.79 -28.22 4.89
C VAL A 333 -21.58 -26.92 4.77
N PHE A 334 -21.81 -26.43 3.55
CA PHE A 334 -22.48 -25.15 3.30
C PHE A 334 -23.84 -25.08 3.98
N ASP A 335 -24.70 -26.09 3.84
CA ASP A 335 -26.04 -26.10 4.43
C ASP A 335 -26.01 -25.97 5.97
N ARG A 336 -25.02 -26.59 6.63
CA ARG A 336 -24.84 -26.47 8.09
C ARG A 336 -24.39 -25.06 8.49
N VAL A 337 -23.44 -24.49 7.74
CA VAL A 337 -22.97 -23.11 7.96
C VAL A 337 -24.12 -22.14 7.74
N TYR A 338 -24.86 -22.31 6.65
CA TYR A 338 -26.02 -21.51 6.29
C TYR A 338 -27.10 -21.57 7.36
N ALA A 339 -27.50 -22.77 7.79
CA ALA A 339 -28.49 -22.95 8.85
C ALA A 339 -28.07 -22.30 10.17
N THR A 340 -26.79 -22.38 10.53
CA THR A 340 -26.23 -21.72 11.72
C THR A 340 -26.36 -20.20 11.61
N VAL A 341 -25.93 -19.61 10.49
CA VAL A 341 -26.01 -18.16 10.25
C VAL A 341 -27.46 -17.68 10.24
N GLN A 342 -28.37 -18.43 9.62
CA GLN A 342 -29.80 -18.11 9.64
C GLN A 342 -30.40 -18.21 11.04
N GLY A 343 -30.03 -19.24 11.82
CA GLY A 343 -30.44 -19.38 13.21
C GLY A 343 -30.01 -18.17 14.07
N LEU A 344 -28.76 -17.75 13.93
CA LEU A 344 -28.22 -16.58 14.64
C LEU A 344 -28.84 -15.25 14.15
N SER A 345 -29.21 -15.16 12.87
CA SER A 345 -29.79 -13.94 12.29
C SER A 345 -31.27 -13.73 12.67
N ARG A 346 -31.98 -14.80 13.07
CA ARG A 346 -33.39 -14.75 13.49
C ARG A 346 -33.56 -14.11 14.87
N ASP A 347 -32.60 -14.29 15.76
CA ASP A 347 -32.62 -13.69 17.09
C ASP A 347 -31.95 -12.29 17.02
N PRO A 348 -32.73 -11.20 17.17
CA PRO A 348 -32.19 -9.84 17.09
C PRO A 348 -31.18 -9.54 18.20
N GLU A 349 -31.11 -10.32 19.28
CA GLU A 349 -30.16 -10.11 20.39
C GLU A 349 -28.79 -10.79 20.15
N GLN A 350 -28.70 -11.71 19.18
CA GLN A 350 -27.44 -12.41 18.91
C GLN A 350 -26.47 -11.51 18.15
N LEU A 351 -26.78 -11.23 16.88
CA LEU A 351 -25.86 -10.57 15.96
C LEU A 351 -26.07 -9.06 15.88
N SER A 352 -24.97 -8.32 15.75
CA SER A 352 -25.01 -6.95 15.26
C SER A 352 -25.31 -6.95 13.74
N ARG A 353 -25.75 -5.80 13.21
CA ARG A 353 -26.00 -5.66 11.76
C ARG A 353 -24.74 -5.88 10.94
N LEU A 354 -23.60 -5.39 11.44
CA LEU A 354 -22.32 -5.58 10.76
C LEU A 354 -21.86 -7.04 10.81
N GLU A 355 -21.98 -7.71 11.96
CA GLU A 355 -21.68 -9.15 12.09
C GLU A 355 -22.52 -9.97 11.09
N ARG A 356 -23.81 -9.65 10.97
CA ARG A 356 -24.71 -10.29 10.01
C ARG A 356 -24.25 -10.11 8.57
N VAL A 357 -23.94 -8.88 8.16
CA VAL A 357 -23.47 -8.60 6.78
C VAL A 357 -22.15 -9.32 6.50
N THR A 358 -21.21 -9.34 7.45
CA THR A 358 -19.93 -10.05 7.29
C THR A 358 -20.13 -11.58 7.16
N LEU A 359 -21.10 -12.18 7.86
CA LEU A 359 -21.42 -13.59 7.67
C LEU A 359 -22.10 -13.87 6.32
N GLN A 360 -22.98 -12.96 5.87
CA GLN A 360 -23.58 -13.03 4.53
C GLN A 360 -22.48 -12.95 3.46
N GLU A 361 -21.47 -12.10 3.64
CA GLU A 361 -20.30 -12.01 2.77
C GLU A 361 -19.55 -13.36 2.67
N ALA A 362 -19.36 -14.04 3.80
CA ALA A 362 -18.74 -15.38 3.83
C ALA A 362 -19.59 -16.41 3.07
N LEU A 363 -20.92 -16.37 3.21
CA LEU A 363 -21.81 -17.27 2.50
C LEU A 363 -21.81 -17.02 0.98
N LEU A 364 -21.80 -15.76 0.56
CA LEU A 364 -21.69 -15.37 -0.86
C LEU A 364 -20.41 -15.93 -1.48
N LEU A 365 -19.28 -15.81 -0.78
CA LEU A 365 -17.99 -16.37 -1.23
C LEU A 365 -18.05 -17.89 -1.42
N ILE A 366 -18.69 -18.63 -0.51
CA ILE A 366 -18.83 -20.09 -0.67
C ILE A 366 -19.79 -20.41 -1.84
N SER A 367 -20.86 -19.63 -2.00
CA SER A 367 -21.87 -19.82 -3.05
C SER A 367 -21.33 -19.70 -4.47
N ASN A 368 -20.27 -18.90 -4.69
CA ASN A 368 -19.56 -18.83 -5.98
C ASN A 368 -19.10 -20.21 -6.49
N HIS A 369 -18.89 -21.16 -5.58
CA HIS A 369 -18.45 -22.52 -5.89
C HIS A 369 -19.59 -23.52 -6.16
N PHE A 370 -20.86 -23.09 -6.11
CA PHE A 370 -21.95 -23.84 -6.74
C PHE A 370 -21.70 -24.01 -8.24
N CYS A 371 -21.09 -23.00 -8.86
CA CYS A 371 -20.82 -22.94 -10.30
C CYS A 371 -22.07 -23.21 -11.15
N ASP A 372 -23.19 -22.67 -10.70
CA ASP A 372 -24.49 -22.70 -11.35
C ASP A 372 -25.13 -21.32 -11.19
N TYR A 373 -25.42 -20.68 -12.33
CA TYR A 373 -25.90 -19.30 -12.36
C TYR A 373 -27.25 -19.17 -11.66
N ASP A 374 -28.21 -20.03 -11.95
CA ASP A 374 -29.58 -19.91 -11.42
C ASP A 374 -29.61 -20.16 -9.91
N HIS A 375 -28.84 -21.15 -9.43
CA HIS A 375 -28.70 -21.42 -8.01
C HIS A 375 -28.04 -20.26 -7.26
N GLN A 376 -26.98 -19.67 -7.82
CA GLN A 376 -26.33 -18.49 -7.23
C GLN A 376 -27.26 -17.28 -7.23
N THR A 377 -27.94 -16.99 -8.34
CA THR A 377 -28.89 -15.88 -8.43
C THR A 377 -30.03 -16.03 -7.44
N HIS A 378 -30.56 -17.25 -7.23
CA HIS A 378 -31.57 -17.51 -6.22
C HIS A 378 -31.06 -17.26 -4.80
N PHE A 379 -29.86 -17.77 -4.49
CA PHE A 379 -29.24 -17.57 -3.19
C PHE A 379 -28.97 -16.09 -2.89
N ILE A 380 -28.50 -15.32 -3.87
CA ILE A 380 -28.30 -13.87 -3.74
C ILE A 380 -29.63 -13.17 -3.45
N SER A 381 -30.72 -13.58 -4.12
CA SER A 381 -32.07 -13.06 -3.85
C SER A 381 -32.48 -13.32 -2.39
N GLU A 382 -32.17 -14.49 -1.83
CA GLU A 382 -32.46 -14.83 -0.44
C GLU A 382 -31.62 -13.99 0.55
N VAL A 383 -30.35 -13.75 0.23
CA VAL A 383 -29.45 -12.91 1.03
C VAL A 383 -29.92 -11.45 1.06
N ILE A 384 -30.37 -10.92 -0.08
CA ILE A 384 -30.91 -9.56 -0.19
C ILE A 384 -32.28 -9.44 0.48
N GLY A 385 -33.13 -10.46 0.35
CA GLY A 385 -34.49 -10.47 0.91
C GLY A 385 -35.31 -9.27 0.44
N SER A 386 -36.03 -8.62 1.37
CA SER A 386 -36.77 -7.37 1.12
C SER A 386 -35.88 -6.13 0.95
N GLY A 387 -34.55 -6.27 1.09
CA GLY A 387 -33.64 -5.14 1.15
C GLY A 387 -33.64 -4.26 -0.11
N ALA A 388 -33.85 -4.85 -1.29
CA ALA A 388 -33.95 -4.11 -2.55
C ALA A 388 -35.16 -3.16 -2.54
N ASP A 389 -36.34 -3.65 -2.20
CA ASP A 389 -37.57 -2.85 -2.13
C ASP A 389 -37.48 -1.78 -1.04
N GLU A 390 -36.91 -2.14 0.12
CA GLU A 390 -36.70 -1.20 1.23
C GLU A 390 -35.71 -0.10 0.87
N TRP A 391 -34.66 -0.39 0.10
CA TRP A 391 -33.71 0.61 -0.39
C TRP A 391 -34.34 1.58 -1.40
N ILE A 392 -35.16 1.05 -2.32
CA ILE A 392 -35.90 1.87 -3.28
C ILE A 392 -36.86 2.80 -2.54
N ALA A 393 -37.64 2.27 -1.59
CA ALA A 393 -38.56 3.07 -0.77
C ALA A 393 -37.82 4.12 0.07
N LEU A 394 -36.65 3.78 0.60
CA LEU A 394 -35.79 4.70 1.32
C LEU A 394 -35.33 5.86 0.44
N SER A 395 -34.94 5.56 -0.80
CA SER A 395 -34.49 6.56 -1.76
C SER A 395 -35.57 7.58 -2.09
N SER A 396 -36.81 7.14 -2.32
CA SER A 396 -37.94 8.04 -2.56
C SER A 396 -38.27 8.92 -1.36
N ARG A 397 -37.90 8.52 -0.14
CA ARG A 397 -38.17 9.29 1.08
C ARG A 397 -37.04 10.24 1.47
N ALA A 398 -35.79 9.83 1.25
CA ALA A 398 -34.63 10.49 1.85
C ALA A 398 -33.61 11.02 0.83
N PHE A 399 -33.61 10.56 -0.43
CA PHE A 399 -32.57 10.91 -1.41
C PHE A 399 -33.04 11.90 -2.49
N GLU A 400 -34.21 12.53 -2.30
CA GLU A 400 -34.74 13.53 -3.24
C GLU A 400 -33.97 14.85 -3.18
N SER A 401 -33.64 15.32 -1.97
CA SER A 401 -32.85 16.54 -1.75
C SER A 401 -31.91 16.44 -0.55
N PRO A 402 -30.87 17.31 -0.46
CA PRO A 402 -30.00 17.37 0.72
C PRO A 402 -30.76 17.62 2.02
N LEU A 403 -31.82 18.44 2.00
CA LEU A 403 -32.59 18.77 3.20
C LEU A 403 -33.43 17.58 3.68
N ASP A 404 -34.06 16.84 2.76
CA ASP A 404 -34.82 15.63 3.12
C ASP A 404 -33.92 14.58 3.77
N PHE A 405 -32.71 14.41 3.22
CA PHE A 405 -31.70 13.54 3.81
C PHE A 405 -31.31 14.02 5.22
N MET A 406 -31.01 15.32 5.38
CA MET A 406 -30.63 15.90 6.67
C MET A 406 -31.70 15.66 7.74
N THR A 407 -32.98 15.91 7.43
CA THR A 407 -34.10 15.63 8.33
C THR A 407 -34.25 14.14 8.63
N PHE A 408 -34.02 13.29 7.63
CA PHE A 408 -34.12 11.85 7.78
C PHE A 408 -33.03 11.27 8.69
N VAL A 409 -31.78 11.74 8.57
CA VAL A 409 -30.64 11.29 9.38
C VAL A 409 -30.42 12.09 10.67
N GLY A 410 -31.11 13.22 10.84
CA GLY A 410 -31.07 14.07 12.03
C GLY A 410 -29.91 15.07 12.07
N LEU A 411 -29.38 15.50 10.91
CA LEU A 411 -28.32 16.53 10.83
C LEU A 411 -28.83 17.93 11.17
N ASP A 412 -30.11 18.18 10.94
CA ASP A 412 -30.83 19.42 11.23
C ASP A 412 -31.36 19.47 12.68
N ARG A 413 -31.12 18.42 13.47
CA ARG A 413 -31.59 18.29 14.86
C ARG A 413 -30.43 18.32 15.85
N PRO A 414 -30.65 18.81 17.08
CA PRO A 414 -29.66 18.73 18.13
C PRO A 414 -29.20 17.28 18.39
N PRO A 415 -27.92 17.05 18.70
CA PRO A 415 -27.44 15.72 19.05
C PRO A 415 -28.15 15.15 20.29
N VAL A 416 -28.48 13.86 20.27
CA VAL A 416 -29.19 13.16 21.34
C VAL A 416 -28.26 12.17 22.05
N GLU A 417 -28.30 12.19 23.39
CA GLU A 417 -27.68 11.19 24.28
C GLU A 417 -28.65 10.83 25.42
N PRO A 418 -28.72 9.56 25.86
CA PRO A 418 -27.98 8.40 25.35
C PRO A 418 -28.38 7.99 23.93
N SER A 419 -27.48 7.33 23.19
CA SER A 419 -27.75 6.89 21.80
C SER A 419 -29.01 6.03 21.61
N SER A 420 -29.55 5.42 22.68
CA SER A 420 -30.83 4.68 22.65
C SER A 420 -32.03 5.56 22.33
N ASP A 421 -31.96 6.85 22.67
CA ASP A 421 -33.06 7.80 22.55
C ASP A 421 -33.05 8.49 21.18
N ASP A 422 -32.01 8.24 20.38
CA ASP A 422 -31.85 8.78 19.03
C ASP A 422 -32.66 7.98 18.00
N LEU A 423 -33.89 8.45 17.76
CA LEU A 423 -34.79 7.89 16.74
C LEU A 423 -34.18 7.92 15.33
N ASN A 424 -33.42 8.98 14.99
CA ASN A 424 -32.75 9.11 13.70
C ASN A 424 -31.52 8.19 13.60
N GLY A 425 -30.98 7.73 14.72
CA GLY A 425 -29.94 6.70 14.80
C GLY A 425 -30.33 5.39 14.12
N GLN A 426 -31.61 5.00 14.21
CA GLN A 426 -32.13 3.81 13.53
C GLN A 426 -32.09 3.96 12.00
N ASN A 427 -32.45 5.14 11.50
CA ASN A 427 -32.38 5.48 10.07
C ASN A 427 -30.95 5.41 9.54
N ARG A 428 -29.99 5.99 10.28
CA ARG A 428 -28.55 5.92 9.94
C ARG A 428 -28.06 4.47 9.92
N SER A 429 -28.47 3.68 10.91
CA SER A 429 -28.15 2.26 10.98
C SER A 429 -28.77 1.45 9.84
N HIS A 430 -29.95 1.82 9.32
CA HIS A 430 -30.57 1.17 8.15
C HIS A 430 -29.79 1.47 6.87
N ILE A 431 -29.43 2.73 6.65
CA ILE A 431 -28.60 3.13 5.48
C ILE A 431 -27.28 2.35 5.51
N LEU A 432 -26.58 2.37 6.65
CA LEU A 432 -25.31 1.65 6.82
C LEU A 432 -25.44 0.14 6.55
N PHE A 433 -26.52 -0.48 7.04
CA PHE A 433 -26.76 -1.90 6.78
C PHE A 433 -26.89 -2.18 5.27
N TYR A 434 -27.73 -1.41 4.57
CA TYR A 434 -27.99 -1.62 3.16
C TYR A 434 -26.78 -1.36 2.28
N VAL A 435 -26.05 -0.25 2.48
CA VAL A 435 -24.85 0.01 1.68
C VAL A 435 -23.77 -1.06 1.88
N ASN A 436 -23.60 -1.58 3.11
CA ASN A 436 -22.64 -2.66 3.36
C ASN A 436 -23.11 -4.00 2.77
N LEU A 437 -24.41 -4.32 2.87
CA LEU A 437 -24.99 -5.52 2.26
C LEU A 437 -24.80 -5.53 0.74
N PHE A 438 -25.19 -4.44 0.07
CA PHE A 438 -25.07 -4.33 -1.39
C PHE A 438 -23.61 -4.26 -1.84
N LEU A 439 -22.73 -3.62 -1.07
CA LEU A 439 -21.29 -3.68 -1.33
C LEU A 439 -20.78 -5.12 -1.25
N ALA A 440 -21.18 -5.89 -0.24
CA ALA A 440 -20.78 -7.29 -0.10
C ALA A 440 -21.26 -8.12 -1.32
N VAL A 441 -22.50 -7.94 -1.76
CA VAL A 441 -23.04 -8.61 -2.95
C VAL A 441 -22.23 -8.26 -4.20
N VAL A 442 -22.02 -6.98 -4.49
CA VAL A 442 -21.27 -6.54 -5.68
C VAL A 442 -19.82 -7.01 -5.64
N LYS A 443 -19.17 -6.93 -4.47
CA LYS A 443 -17.76 -7.25 -4.31
C LYS A 443 -17.47 -8.75 -4.33
N ARG A 444 -18.40 -9.59 -3.84
CA ARG A 444 -18.13 -11.02 -3.62
C ARG A 444 -18.75 -11.96 -4.64
N CYS A 445 -19.85 -11.61 -5.29
CA CYS A 445 -20.47 -12.50 -6.26
C CYS A 445 -19.66 -12.51 -7.55
N SER A 446 -19.26 -13.70 -8.01
CA SER A 446 -18.47 -13.85 -9.23
C SER A 446 -18.84 -15.14 -9.97
N TRP A 447 -18.65 -15.15 -11.28
CA TRP A 447 -18.65 -16.38 -12.06
C TRP A 447 -17.33 -17.17 -11.85
N PRO A 448 -17.26 -18.45 -12.26
CA PRO A 448 -16.03 -19.23 -12.20
C PRO A 448 -14.95 -18.72 -13.16
N ASP A 449 -13.68 -18.70 -12.72
CA ASP A 449 -12.54 -18.30 -13.57
C ASP A 449 -12.28 -19.27 -14.72
N ASP A 450 -12.64 -20.55 -14.54
CA ASP A 450 -12.50 -21.60 -15.57
C ASP A 450 -13.61 -21.44 -16.63
N PRO A 451 -13.27 -21.17 -17.91
CA PRO A 451 -14.26 -20.91 -18.96
C PRO A 451 -15.23 -22.07 -19.22
N ASP A 452 -14.77 -23.32 -19.07
CA ASP A 452 -15.61 -24.50 -19.28
C ASP A 452 -16.62 -24.67 -18.14
N ARG A 453 -16.20 -24.38 -16.89
CA ARG A 453 -17.11 -24.34 -15.73
C ARG A 453 -18.11 -23.19 -15.87
N ALA A 454 -17.67 -22.02 -16.31
CA ALA A 454 -18.55 -20.88 -16.55
C ALA A 454 -19.59 -21.20 -17.64
N SER A 455 -19.18 -21.86 -18.72
CA SER A 455 -20.08 -22.29 -19.79
C SER A 455 -21.10 -23.32 -19.31
N ARG A 456 -20.65 -24.41 -18.65
CA ARG A 456 -21.55 -25.45 -18.11
C ARG A 456 -22.50 -24.93 -17.05
N GLY A 457 -22.07 -23.96 -16.25
CA GLY A 457 -22.87 -23.32 -15.20
C GLY A 457 -23.83 -22.24 -15.69
N GLY A 458 -23.91 -21.97 -17.00
CA GLY A 458 -24.84 -20.97 -17.56
C GLY A 458 -24.44 -19.51 -17.35
N PHE A 459 -23.15 -19.23 -17.11
CA PHE A 459 -22.62 -17.87 -16.94
C PHE A 459 -22.25 -17.21 -18.27
N VAL A 460 -21.92 -17.98 -19.32
CA VAL A 460 -21.53 -17.43 -20.62
C VAL A 460 -22.79 -17.12 -21.44
N VAL A 461 -22.97 -15.84 -21.80
CA VAL A 461 -24.13 -15.36 -22.58
C VAL A 461 -23.82 -15.10 -24.04
N ALA A 462 -22.57 -14.79 -24.36
CA ALA A 462 -22.12 -14.50 -25.72
C ALA A 462 -20.62 -14.75 -25.85
N HIS A 463 -20.09 -14.57 -27.05
CA HIS A 463 -18.66 -14.50 -27.31
C HIS A 463 -18.35 -13.19 -28.03
N THR A 464 -17.17 -12.61 -27.78
CA THR A 464 -16.67 -11.47 -28.55
C THR A 464 -16.31 -11.90 -29.97
N GLU A 465 -16.06 -10.94 -30.87
CA GLU A 465 -15.58 -11.23 -32.23
C GLU A 465 -14.26 -11.99 -32.24
N THR A 466 -13.43 -11.81 -31.21
CA THR A 466 -12.17 -12.54 -30.97
C THR A 466 -12.37 -13.92 -30.34
N GLY A 467 -13.61 -14.32 -30.06
CA GLY A 467 -13.96 -15.62 -29.47
C GLY A 467 -13.87 -15.70 -27.94
N ASN A 468 -13.67 -14.58 -27.23
CA ASN A 468 -13.60 -14.58 -25.77
C ASN A 468 -15.01 -14.68 -25.17
N PRO A 469 -15.22 -15.49 -24.10
CA PRO A 469 -16.52 -15.62 -23.48
C PRO A 469 -16.96 -14.31 -22.80
N VAL A 470 -18.21 -13.94 -22.99
CA VAL A 470 -18.86 -12.83 -22.28
C VAL A 470 -19.71 -13.43 -21.18
N CYS A 471 -19.27 -13.25 -19.93
CA CYS A 471 -19.95 -13.76 -18.75
C CYS A 471 -20.96 -12.75 -18.19
N ARG A 472 -22.04 -13.26 -17.58
CA ARG A 472 -22.99 -12.49 -16.76
C ARG A 472 -22.76 -12.77 -15.28
N ASN A 473 -22.95 -11.76 -14.43
CA ASN A 473 -22.86 -11.91 -12.98
C ASN A 473 -24.23 -12.30 -12.39
N PRO A 474 -24.32 -13.32 -11.51
CA PRO A 474 -25.57 -13.66 -10.84
C PRO A 474 -26.12 -12.56 -9.91
N ALA A 475 -25.30 -11.58 -9.52
CA ALA A 475 -25.72 -10.39 -8.78
C ALA A 475 -26.33 -9.28 -9.65
N ALA A 476 -26.07 -9.27 -10.96
CA ALA A 476 -26.55 -8.22 -11.87
C ALA A 476 -28.06 -7.97 -11.82
N PRO A 477 -28.95 -9.00 -11.90
CA PRO A 477 -30.40 -8.76 -11.88
C PRO A 477 -30.89 -8.10 -10.58
N HIS A 478 -30.13 -8.22 -9.50
CA HIS A 478 -30.50 -7.71 -8.18
C HIS A 478 -29.93 -6.32 -7.90
N ILE A 479 -28.73 -6.01 -8.42
CA ILE A 479 -28.02 -4.76 -8.13
C ILE A 479 -28.27 -3.69 -9.19
N VAL A 480 -28.35 -4.03 -10.48
CA VAL A 480 -28.55 -3.04 -11.56
C VAL A 480 -29.77 -2.14 -11.28
N PRO A 481 -30.93 -2.65 -10.84
CA PRO A 481 -32.08 -1.81 -10.49
C PRO A 481 -31.84 -0.81 -9.34
N LEU A 482 -30.82 -1.06 -8.51
CA LEU A 482 -30.48 -0.21 -7.35
C LEU A 482 -29.50 0.91 -7.70
N ILE A 483 -28.82 0.84 -8.85
CA ILE A 483 -27.82 1.83 -9.29
C ILE A 483 -28.37 3.28 -9.29
N PRO A 484 -29.55 3.58 -9.86
CA PRO A 484 -30.10 4.94 -9.84
C PRO A 484 -30.27 5.52 -8.43
N HIS A 485 -30.54 4.66 -7.44
CA HIS A 485 -30.75 5.06 -6.04
C HIS A 485 -29.41 5.34 -5.33
N PHE A 486 -28.33 4.64 -5.67
CA PHE A 486 -26.97 4.99 -5.22
C PHE A 486 -26.50 6.32 -5.84
N LEU A 487 -26.82 6.54 -7.12
CA LEU A 487 -26.54 7.81 -7.80
C LEU A 487 -27.31 8.97 -7.13
N ALA A 488 -28.60 8.77 -6.80
CA ALA A 488 -29.39 9.76 -6.05
C ALA A 488 -28.75 10.09 -4.68
N LEU A 489 -28.26 9.08 -3.96
CA LEU A 489 -27.55 9.29 -2.70
C LEU A 489 -26.28 10.12 -2.88
N LEU A 490 -25.45 9.84 -3.91
CA LEU A 490 -24.25 10.64 -4.17
C LEU A 490 -24.58 12.09 -4.58
N LYS A 491 -25.65 12.29 -5.34
CA LYS A 491 -26.15 13.64 -5.65
C LYS A 491 -26.48 14.41 -4.39
N VAL A 492 -27.14 13.77 -3.43
CA VAL A 492 -27.42 14.34 -2.11
C VAL A 492 -26.13 14.66 -1.36
N PHE A 493 -25.17 13.74 -1.31
CA PHE A 493 -23.90 13.96 -0.62
C PHE A 493 -23.11 15.14 -1.18
N ASN A 494 -23.06 15.31 -2.50
CA ASN A 494 -22.46 16.48 -3.11
C ASN A 494 -23.26 17.76 -2.75
N GLY A 495 -24.58 17.66 -2.74
CA GLY A 495 -25.48 18.75 -2.35
C GLY A 495 -25.39 19.17 -0.88
N LEU A 496 -24.90 18.33 0.03
CA LEU A 496 -24.67 18.69 1.44
C LEU A 496 -23.62 19.79 1.60
N TRP A 497 -22.77 20.02 0.60
CA TRP A 497 -21.77 21.08 0.58
C TRP A 497 -22.30 22.44 0.09
N THR A 498 -23.56 22.49 -0.35
CA THR A 498 -24.17 23.76 -0.76
C THR A 498 -24.37 24.68 0.45
N PRO A 499 -24.28 26.01 0.27
CA PRO A 499 -24.48 26.97 1.37
C PRO A 499 -25.80 26.78 2.12
N THR A 500 -26.87 26.41 1.41
CA THR A 500 -28.20 26.15 1.99
C THR A 500 -28.20 24.94 2.93
N ALA A 501 -27.55 23.84 2.53
CA ALA A 501 -27.44 22.65 3.37
C ALA A 501 -26.56 22.90 4.60
N LEU A 502 -25.40 23.53 4.41
CA LEU A 502 -24.48 23.88 5.51
C LEU A 502 -25.14 24.82 6.54
N ALA A 503 -25.95 25.78 6.09
CA ALA A 503 -26.69 26.67 6.98
C ALA A 503 -27.82 25.97 7.76
N SER A 504 -28.26 24.79 7.32
CA SER A 504 -29.34 24.02 7.93
C SER A 504 -28.86 23.03 8.99
N LEU A 505 -27.54 22.94 9.22
CA LEU A 505 -26.96 22.09 10.27
C LEU A 505 -27.37 22.58 11.66
N SER A 506 -27.67 21.64 12.56
CA SER A 506 -27.82 22.00 13.98
C SER A 506 -26.49 22.42 14.59
N ASP A 507 -26.54 23.24 15.64
CA ASP A 507 -25.32 23.77 16.28
C ASP A 507 -24.37 22.66 16.75
N GLY A 508 -24.90 21.54 17.24
CA GLY A 508 -24.10 20.39 17.68
C GLY A 508 -23.51 19.55 16.53
N TYR A 509 -23.94 19.78 15.28
CA TYR A 509 -23.46 19.08 14.08
C TYR A 509 -22.73 19.99 13.09
N ARG A 510 -22.39 21.24 13.44
CA ARG A 510 -21.60 22.13 12.57
C ARG A 510 -20.27 21.52 12.10
N GLY A 511 -19.66 20.67 12.92
CA GLY A 511 -18.42 19.95 12.58
C GLY A 511 -18.62 18.62 11.85
N ALA A 512 -19.86 18.20 11.53
CA ALA A 512 -20.16 16.84 11.04
C ALA A 512 -19.51 16.52 9.69
N HIS A 513 -19.22 17.56 8.91
CA HIS A 513 -18.58 17.45 7.61
C HIS A 513 -17.06 17.45 7.67
N MET A 514 -16.46 17.86 8.79
CA MET A 514 -15.01 17.92 8.96
C MET A 514 -14.36 16.54 8.82
N MET A 515 -13.11 16.53 8.36
CA MET A 515 -12.29 15.33 8.30
C MET A 515 -12.15 14.71 9.69
N LEU A 516 -12.17 13.38 9.78
CA LEU A 516 -11.89 12.68 11.02
C LEU A 516 -10.45 12.98 11.47
N GLU A 517 -10.23 13.13 12.77
CA GLU A 517 -8.91 13.51 13.32
C GLU A 517 -7.82 12.49 12.97
N LEU A 518 -8.19 11.21 12.91
CA LEU A 518 -7.31 10.12 12.47
C LEU A 518 -6.90 10.32 11.00
N ASP A 519 -7.85 10.63 10.12
CA ASP A 519 -7.55 10.86 8.72
C ASP A 519 -6.70 12.13 8.53
N ARG A 520 -6.99 13.20 9.30
CA ARG A 520 -6.20 14.44 9.31
C ARG A 520 -4.76 14.16 9.72
N SER A 521 -4.55 13.41 10.80
CA SER A 521 -3.20 13.01 11.28
C SER A 521 -2.46 12.18 10.23
N ASN A 522 -3.15 11.22 9.61
CA ASN A 522 -2.60 10.37 8.55
C ASN A 522 -2.14 11.16 7.32
N VAL A 523 -2.89 12.20 6.92
CA VAL A 523 -2.51 13.06 5.78
C VAL A 523 -1.32 13.96 6.13
N LEU A 524 -1.25 14.45 7.36
CA LEU A 524 -0.14 15.31 7.82
C LEU A 524 1.13 14.52 8.15
N GLY A 525 1.05 13.19 8.23
CA GLY A 525 2.16 12.34 8.67
C GLY A 525 2.50 12.52 10.15
N THR A 526 1.61 13.13 10.93
CA THR A 526 1.81 13.33 12.37
C THR A 526 1.38 12.07 13.13
N PRO A 527 2.12 11.67 14.16
CA PRO A 527 1.65 10.62 15.05
C PRO A 527 0.32 11.04 15.66
N CYS A 528 -0.72 10.24 15.41
CA CYS A 528 -1.99 10.43 16.08
C CYS A 528 -1.75 10.20 17.58
N SER A 529 -2.13 11.16 18.43
CA SER A 529 -1.91 11.07 19.88
C SER A 529 -2.42 9.73 20.40
N ALA A 530 -1.66 9.09 21.30
CA ALA A 530 -2.06 7.85 21.95
C ALA A 530 -3.51 7.93 22.48
N SER A 531 -3.97 9.10 22.92
CA SER A 531 -5.37 9.34 23.36
C SER A 531 -6.47 9.14 22.29
N PHE A 532 -6.13 9.21 21.00
CA PHE A 532 -7.05 8.98 19.86
C PHE A 532 -6.84 7.61 19.21
N VAL A 533 -5.59 7.11 19.21
CA VAL A 533 -5.25 5.73 18.81
C VAL A 533 -5.68 4.73 19.89
N ASP A 534 -5.90 5.21 21.13
CA ASP A 534 -6.51 4.49 22.24
C ASP A 534 -8.03 4.39 22.07
N HIS A 535 -8.36 3.74 20.97
CA HIS A 535 -9.38 2.72 20.93
C HIS A 535 -9.06 1.48 21.80
N VAL A 536 -7.94 1.52 22.54
CA VAL A 536 -7.18 0.43 23.11
C VAL A 536 -6.91 0.65 24.62
N ASP A 537 -6.94 1.89 25.13
CA ASP A 537 -6.92 2.14 26.58
C ASP A 537 -8.30 1.86 27.22
N VAL A 538 -8.44 0.64 27.74
CA VAL A 538 -9.66 0.12 28.38
C VAL A 538 -9.77 0.61 29.83
N SER A 539 -8.77 1.29 30.39
CA SER A 539 -8.90 1.85 31.72
C SER A 539 -10.02 2.90 31.79
N HIS A 540 -10.19 3.69 30.71
CA HIS A 540 -11.33 4.60 30.48
C HIS A 540 -11.61 4.84 28.99
N PRO A 541 -12.31 3.94 28.27
CA PRO A 541 -12.61 4.15 26.85
C PRO A 541 -13.57 5.35 26.70
N ARG A 542 -13.10 6.43 26.05
CA ARG A 542 -13.96 7.56 25.69
C ARG A 542 -15.04 7.07 24.73
N ALA A 543 -16.30 7.11 25.17
CA ALA A 543 -17.43 6.86 24.29
C ALA A 543 -17.41 7.89 23.15
N GLN A 544 -17.57 7.42 21.91
CA GLN A 544 -17.62 8.32 20.75
C GLN A 544 -18.74 9.34 20.95
N THR A 545 -18.43 10.61 20.75
CA THR A 545 -19.43 11.67 20.86
C THR A 545 -20.47 11.54 19.74
N PRO A 546 -21.70 12.08 19.91
CA PRO A 546 -22.70 12.09 18.84
C PRO A 546 -22.17 12.67 17.52
N LEU A 547 -21.33 13.70 17.61
CA LEU A 547 -20.69 14.35 16.48
C LEU A 547 -19.74 13.39 15.76
N GLU A 548 -18.83 12.74 16.50
CA GLU A 548 -17.92 11.74 15.94
C GLU A 548 -18.70 10.60 15.27
N ARG A 549 -19.77 10.08 15.91
CA ARG A 549 -20.62 9.05 15.30
C ARG A 549 -21.26 9.52 13.99
N MET A 550 -21.67 10.79 13.92
CA MET A 550 -22.22 11.38 12.68
C MET A 550 -21.14 11.53 11.59
N GLN A 551 -19.94 12.00 11.94
CA GLN A 551 -18.81 12.11 11.01
C GLN A 551 -18.46 10.73 10.41
N HIS A 552 -18.35 9.70 11.26
CA HIS A 552 -18.10 8.33 10.81
C HIS A 552 -19.23 7.83 9.91
N PHE A 553 -20.50 8.07 10.27
CA PHE A 553 -21.64 7.70 9.44
C PHE A 553 -21.56 8.33 8.04
N LEU A 554 -21.36 9.65 7.96
CA LEU A 554 -21.28 10.37 6.68
C LEU A 554 -20.11 9.87 5.84
N THR A 555 -18.93 9.69 6.44
CA THR A 555 -17.74 9.17 5.75
C THR A 555 -17.97 7.75 5.23
N MET A 556 -18.41 6.85 6.08
CA MET A 556 -18.59 5.44 5.71
C MET A 556 -19.64 5.28 4.62
N VAL A 557 -20.78 5.95 4.71
CA VAL A 557 -21.84 5.84 3.68
C VAL A 557 -21.36 6.41 2.35
N HIS A 558 -20.73 7.58 2.36
CA HIS A 558 -20.18 8.22 1.17
C HIS A 558 -19.17 7.31 0.45
N ASP A 559 -18.16 6.84 1.18
CA ASP A 559 -17.08 6.05 0.61
C ASP A 559 -17.56 4.66 0.16
N THR A 560 -18.43 4.03 0.95
CA THR A 560 -19.07 2.75 0.60
C THR A 560 -19.89 2.88 -0.68
N THR A 561 -20.60 3.99 -0.88
CA THR A 561 -21.40 4.22 -2.10
C THR A 561 -20.52 4.35 -3.34
N TYR A 562 -19.39 5.06 -3.26
CA TYR A 562 -18.39 5.07 -4.33
C TYR A 562 -17.79 3.68 -4.56
N HIS A 563 -17.54 2.91 -3.51
CA HIS A 563 -17.06 1.54 -3.67
C HIS A 563 -18.07 0.61 -4.34
N ILE A 564 -19.38 0.75 -4.09
CA ILE A 564 -20.42 -0.03 -4.79
C ILE A 564 -20.35 0.25 -6.29
N LEU A 565 -20.40 1.53 -6.68
CA LEU A 565 -20.36 1.92 -8.10
C LEU A 565 -19.02 1.61 -8.76
N GLY A 566 -17.91 1.75 -8.03
CA GLY A 566 -16.58 1.39 -8.50
C GLY A 566 -16.42 -0.10 -8.76
N ASN A 567 -16.99 -0.97 -7.92
CA ASN A 567 -16.97 -2.42 -8.12
C ASN A 567 -18.04 -2.89 -9.11
N ALA A 568 -19.03 -2.06 -9.48
CA ALA A 568 -20.06 -2.43 -10.45
C ALA A 568 -19.47 -2.74 -11.83
N GLY A 569 -18.45 -2.00 -12.26
CA GLY A 569 -17.74 -2.24 -13.53
C GLY A 569 -17.09 -3.64 -13.59
N PRO A 570 -16.12 -3.95 -12.72
CA PRO A 570 -15.47 -5.27 -12.71
C PRO A 570 -16.44 -6.42 -12.43
N SER A 571 -17.45 -6.20 -11.58
CA SER A 571 -18.35 -7.26 -11.13
C SER A 571 -19.49 -7.54 -12.11
N LEU A 572 -20.23 -6.51 -12.51
CA LEU A 572 -21.45 -6.65 -13.33
C LEU A 572 -21.15 -6.52 -14.83
N GLY A 573 -19.99 -5.95 -15.17
CA GLY A 573 -19.51 -5.86 -16.55
C GLY A 573 -20.52 -5.23 -17.49
N ARG A 574 -20.89 -5.98 -18.53
CA ARG A 574 -21.80 -5.53 -19.60
C ARG A 574 -23.14 -5.02 -19.07
N ASP A 575 -23.72 -5.68 -18.07
CA ASP A 575 -25.05 -5.31 -17.54
C ASP A 575 -25.05 -3.92 -16.91
N PHE A 576 -23.92 -3.48 -16.36
CA PHE A 576 -23.76 -2.12 -15.83
C PHE A 576 -23.51 -1.10 -16.95
N TYR A 577 -22.52 -1.34 -17.84
CA TYR A 577 -22.18 -0.37 -18.89
C TYR A 577 -23.25 -0.20 -19.98
N GLN A 578 -24.15 -1.18 -20.14
CA GLN A 578 -25.27 -1.10 -21.10
C GLN A 578 -26.59 -0.68 -20.45
N MET A 579 -26.57 -0.27 -19.18
CA MET A 579 -27.76 0.24 -18.51
C MET A 579 -28.27 1.51 -19.23
N GLU A 580 -29.56 1.53 -19.52
CA GLU A 580 -30.22 2.68 -20.13
C GLU A 580 -30.12 3.90 -19.21
N GLY A 581 -29.73 5.05 -19.75
CA GLY A 581 -29.61 6.29 -18.96
C GLY A 581 -28.36 6.39 -18.08
N LEU A 582 -27.44 5.40 -18.08
CA LEU A 582 -26.24 5.40 -17.23
C LEU A 582 -25.45 6.72 -17.31
N VAL A 583 -25.08 7.14 -18.52
CA VAL A 583 -24.28 8.36 -18.74
C VAL A 583 -25.00 9.62 -18.21
N PRO A 584 -26.22 9.97 -18.68
CA PRO A 584 -26.89 11.16 -18.17
C PRO A 584 -27.14 11.11 -16.67
N ASP A 585 -27.37 9.92 -16.09
CA ASP A 585 -27.56 9.79 -14.65
C ASP A 585 -26.27 10.04 -13.87
N ILE A 586 -25.12 9.48 -14.29
CA ILE A 586 -23.81 9.80 -13.70
C ILE A 586 -23.55 11.31 -13.76
N LEU A 587 -23.73 11.93 -14.93
CA LEU A 587 -23.45 13.35 -15.13
C LEU A 587 -24.32 14.24 -14.24
N ARG A 588 -25.61 13.93 -14.08
CA ARG A 588 -26.55 14.71 -13.26
C ARG A 588 -26.44 14.46 -11.75
N SER A 589 -25.78 13.38 -11.35
CA SER A 589 -25.68 12.96 -9.95
C SER A 589 -24.28 13.13 -9.40
N MET A 590 -23.38 12.19 -9.71
CA MET A 590 -22.03 12.09 -9.17
C MET A 590 -21.17 13.32 -9.45
N PHE A 591 -21.44 14.01 -10.57
CA PHE A 591 -20.70 15.21 -10.96
C PHE A 591 -21.47 16.51 -10.71
N SER A 592 -22.56 16.46 -9.95
CA SER A 592 -23.24 17.67 -9.49
C SER A 592 -22.47 18.36 -8.36
N ASN A 593 -22.46 19.69 -8.35
CA ASN A 593 -21.91 20.55 -7.27
C ASN A 593 -20.45 20.27 -6.88
N LEU A 594 -19.63 19.72 -7.79
CA LEU A 594 -18.26 19.33 -7.46
C LEU A 594 -17.40 20.51 -7.02
N GLU A 595 -17.70 21.73 -7.46
CA GLU A 595 -16.99 22.96 -7.07
C GLU A 595 -17.10 23.26 -5.57
N ALA A 596 -18.16 22.78 -4.90
CA ALA A 596 -18.37 22.94 -3.47
C ALA A 596 -17.76 21.80 -2.63
N VAL A 597 -17.43 20.67 -3.26
CA VAL A 597 -16.95 19.46 -2.58
C VAL A 597 -15.46 19.59 -2.26
N PRO A 598 -15.02 19.36 -1.00
CA PRO A 598 -13.60 19.45 -0.65
C PRO A 598 -12.80 18.25 -1.16
N ASP A 599 -11.49 18.44 -1.32
CA ASP A 599 -10.60 17.45 -1.95
C ASP A 599 -10.63 16.08 -1.27
N TYR A 600 -10.71 16.00 0.06
CA TYR A 600 -10.80 14.72 0.77
C TYR A 600 -12.08 13.93 0.47
N ARG A 601 -13.16 14.58 0.01
CA ARG A 601 -14.39 13.93 -0.50
C ARG A 601 -14.35 13.70 -2.01
N LEU A 602 -13.63 14.53 -2.76
CA LEU A 602 -13.42 14.32 -4.18
C LEU A 602 -12.48 13.14 -4.47
N ARG A 603 -11.53 12.84 -3.58
CA ARG A 603 -10.59 11.72 -3.70
C ARG A 603 -11.29 10.34 -3.88
N PRO A 604 -12.28 9.94 -3.07
CA PRO A 604 -13.07 8.73 -3.31
C PRO A 604 -13.69 8.65 -4.71
N LEU A 605 -14.18 9.75 -5.28
CA LEU A 605 -14.69 9.77 -6.65
C LEU A 605 -13.60 9.40 -7.67
N VAL A 606 -12.39 9.96 -7.51
CA VAL A 606 -11.26 9.68 -8.41
C VAL A 606 -10.73 8.25 -8.23
N ARG A 607 -10.42 7.88 -6.99
CA ARG A 607 -9.74 6.62 -6.66
C ARG A 607 -10.68 5.42 -6.67
N SER A 608 -11.84 5.54 -6.03
CA SER A 608 -12.74 4.41 -5.78
C SER A 608 -13.77 4.22 -6.89
N PHE A 609 -14.07 5.25 -7.69
CA PHE A 609 -14.98 5.13 -8.84
C PHE A 609 -14.31 5.32 -10.20
N LEU A 610 -13.74 6.48 -10.53
CA LEU A 610 -13.24 6.77 -11.88
C LEU A 610 -12.19 5.76 -12.34
N LYS A 611 -11.23 5.43 -11.48
CA LYS A 611 -10.19 4.46 -11.80
C LYS A 611 -10.77 3.08 -12.19
N PRO A 612 -11.52 2.36 -11.34
CA PRO A 612 -12.08 1.06 -11.73
C PRO A 612 -13.15 1.17 -12.83
N PHE A 613 -13.90 2.28 -12.91
CA PHE A 613 -14.87 2.53 -13.97
C PHE A 613 -14.23 2.60 -15.36
N VAL A 614 -13.07 3.27 -15.48
CA VAL A 614 -12.31 3.31 -16.74
C VAL A 614 -11.66 1.94 -17.02
N CYS A 615 -11.05 1.31 -16.02
CA CYS A 615 -10.31 0.06 -16.21
C CYS A 615 -11.19 -1.12 -16.66
N SER A 616 -12.44 -1.13 -16.22
CA SER A 616 -13.34 -2.29 -16.41
C SER A 616 -14.30 -2.10 -17.58
N CYS A 617 -14.27 -0.94 -18.25
CA CYS A 617 -15.17 -0.70 -19.36
C CYS A 617 -14.74 -1.51 -20.59
N PRO A 618 -15.64 -2.29 -21.21
CA PRO A 618 -15.31 -2.99 -22.45
C PRO A 618 -15.14 -1.99 -23.61
N PRO A 619 -14.24 -2.27 -24.59
CA PRO A 619 -13.97 -1.35 -25.70
C PRO A 619 -15.21 -0.90 -26.48
N VAL A 620 -16.19 -1.79 -26.65
CA VAL A 620 -17.47 -1.50 -27.31
C VAL A 620 -18.29 -0.38 -26.65
N CYS A 621 -17.99 -0.05 -25.39
CA CYS A 621 -18.64 1.01 -24.63
C CYS A 621 -17.76 2.27 -24.45
N TYR A 622 -16.58 2.33 -25.08
CA TYR A 622 -15.69 3.49 -24.95
C TYR A 622 -16.33 4.76 -25.49
N GLU A 623 -16.84 4.74 -26.72
CA GLU A 623 -17.46 5.93 -27.33
C GLU A 623 -18.81 6.28 -26.71
N SER A 624 -19.63 5.28 -26.36
CA SER A 624 -20.98 5.53 -25.85
C SER A 624 -21.02 5.88 -24.36
N VAL A 625 -20.04 5.43 -23.56
CA VAL A 625 -20.03 5.60 -22.10
C VAL A 625 -18.83 6.39 -21.61
N LEU A 626 -17.60 5.91 -21.84
CA LEU A 626 -16.41 6.56 -21.25
C LEU A 626 -16.15 7.94 -21.85
N LEU A 627 -16.23 8.08 -23.17
CA LEU A 627 -15.88 9.33 -23.84
C LEU A 627 -16.77 10.51 -23.39
N PRO A 628 -18.11 10.38 -23.28
CA PRO A 628 -18.96 11.44 -22.73
C PRO A 628 -18.68 11.75 -21.25
N VAL A 629 -18.40 10.73 -20.44
CA VAL A 629 -18.05 10.90 -19.01
C VAL A 629 -16.73 11.65 -18.87
N LEU A 630 -15.70 11.24 -19.62
CA LEU A 630 -14.38 11.87 -19.65
C LEU A 630 -14.45 13.31 -20.19
N ALA A 631 -15.26 13.55 -21.23
CA ALA A 631 -15.49 14.88 -21.80
C ALA A 631 -16.07 15.87 -20.77
N HIS A 632 -16.78 15.38 -19.76
CA HIS A 632 -17.28 16.21 -18.67
C HIS A 632 -16.25 16.38 -17.54
N ILE A 633 -15.67 15.29 -17.05
CA ILE A 633 -14.85 15.32 -15.82
C ILE A 633 -13.41 15.79 -16.07
N CYS A 634 -12.83 15.55 -17.24
CA CYS A 634 -11.45 15.97 -17.52
C CYS A 634 -11.25 17.49 -17.51
N PRO A 635 -12.12 18.31 -18.14
CA PRO A 635 -12.08 19.76 -17.99
C PRO A 635 -12.17 20.23 -16.54
N PHE A 636 -13.13 19.68 -15.77
CA PHE A 636 -13.31 20.01 -14.36
C PHE A 636 -12.03 19.73 -13.55
N MET A 637 -11.50 18.51 -13.64
CA MET A 637 -10.31 18.11 -12.89
C MET A 637 -9.10 18.95 -13.26
N PHE A 638 -8.89 19.25 -14.55
CA PHE A 638 -7.80 20.12 -14.97
C PHE A 638 -7.92 21.53 -14.36
N ASN A 639 -9.09 22.17 -14.48
CA ASN A 639 -9.31 23.51 -13.97
C ASN A 639 -9.17 23.58 -12.45
N HIS A 640 -9.77 22.62 -11.73
CA HIS A 640 -9.69 22.52 -10.28
C HIS A 640 -8.25 22.39 -9.78
N LEU A 641 -7.51 21.39 -10.30
CA LEU A 641 -6.12 21.16 -9.91
C LEU A 641 -5.23 22.34 -10.29
N ASN A 642 -5.39 22.89 -11.49
CA ASN A 642 -4.55 24.00 -11.94
C ASN A 642 -4.76 25.26 -11.09
N SER A 643 -6.00 25.58 -10.72
CA SER A 643 -6.30 26.69 -9.80
C SER A 643 -5.73 26.46 -8.40
N LYS A 644 -5.87 25.26 -7.84
CA LYS A 644 -5.30 24.90 -6.53
C LYS A 644 -3.77 24.97 -6.51
N TRP A 645 -3.12 24.42 -7.53
CA TRP A 645 -1.67 24.51 -7.67
C TRP A 645 -1.18 25.95 -7.84
N HIS A 646 -1.94 26.80 -8.53
CA HIS A 646 -1.61 28.21 -8.66
C HIS A 646 -1.74 28.94 -7.32
N TYR A 647 -2.82 28.68 -6.56
CA TYR A 647 -3.01 29.22 -5.22
C TYR A 647 -1.87 28.81 -4.27
N ILE A 648 -1.53 27.53 -4.23
CA ILE A 648 -0.44 27.02 -3.39
C ILE A 648 0.89 27.66 -3.79
N ALA A 649 1.18 27.80 -5.09
CA ALA A 649 2.39 28.49 -5.55
C ALA A 649 2.46 29.95 -5.08
N GLN A 650 1.34 30.68 -5.14
CA GLN A 650 1.26 32.06 -4.65
C GLN A 650 1.53 32.16 -3.14
N LEU A 651 1.03 31.21 -2.34
CA LEU A 651 1.29 31.16 -0.88
C LEU A 651 2.77 30.98 -0.55
N TYR A 652 3.46 30.12 -1.30
CA TYR A 652 4.92 29.96 -1.17
C TYR A 652 5.67 31.22 -1.58
N GLU A 653 5.27 31.87 -2.68
CA GLU A 653 5.91 33.10 -3.17
C GLU A 653 5.69 34.30 -2.23
N SER A 654 4.56 34.36 -1.53
CA SER A 654 4.24 35.44 -0.59
C SER A 654 4.85 35.26 0.81
N GLY A 655 5.55 34.15 1.06
CA GLY A 655 6.09 33.82 2.39
C GLY A 655 5.01 33.48 3.44
N GLY A 656 3.80 33.10 3.00
CA GLY A 656 2.72 32.65 3.90
C GLY A 656 2.96 31.26 4.47
N MET A 657 3.77 30.46 3.77
CA MET A 657 4.16 29.09 4.12
C MET A 657 5.65 29.01 4.50
N ASP A 658 6.08 29.74 5.53
CA ASP A 658 7.39 29.56 6.18
C ASP A 658 7.29 28.51 7.31
N GLU A 659 8.37 27.77 7.58
CA GLU A 659 8.41 26.71 8.62
C GLU A 659 7.99 27.21 10.02
N GLU A 660 8.13 28.51 10.30
CA GLU A 660 7.75 29.13 11.58
C GLU A 660 6.29 29.64 11.62
N ASN A 661 5.62 29.74 10.46
CA ASN A 661 4.34 30.45 10.32
C ASN A 661 3.23 29.64 9.59
N THR A 662 3.50 28.38 9.24
CA THR A 662 2.57 27.54 8.48
C THR A 662 1.37 27.13 9.34
N ASP A 663 0.15 27.53 8.94
CA ASP A 663 -1.08 26.97 9.51
C ASP A 663 -1.19 25.49 9.12
N THR A 664 -1.38 24.62 10.11
CA THR A 664 -1.66 23.18 9.91
C THR A 664 -2.76 22.91 8.88
N GLN A 665 -3.69 23.86 8.69
CA GLN A 665 -4.75 23.78 7.68
C GLN A 665 -4.22 23.97 6.24
N GLU A 666 -3.30 24.89 6.00
CA GLU A 666 -2.73 25.11 4.66
C GLU A 666 -1.86 23.93 4.23
N MET A 667 -1.09 23.36 5.16
CA MET A 667 -0.32 22.13 4.92
C MET A 667 -1.23 20.93 4.60
N LEU A 668 -2.39 20.83 5.29
CA LEU A 668 -3.38 19.80 5.01
C LEU A 668 -3.91 19.93 3.56
N GLU A 669 -4.25 21.15 3.15
CA GLU A 669 -4.75 21.42 1.79
C GLU A 669 -3.72 21.13 0.71
N ASP A 670 -2.44 21.48 0.92
CA ASP A 670 -1.35 21.13 0.00
C ASP A 670 -1.18 19.60 -0.11
N MET A 671 -1.14 18.89 1.02
CA MET A 671 -1.02 17.42 1.02
C MET A 671 -2.21 16.74 0.32
N LEU A 672 -3.43 17.22 0.54
CA LEU A 672 -4.62 16.73 -0.15
C LEU A 672 -4.54 17.00 -1.65
N ASN A 673 -4.16 18.22 -2.07
CA ASN A 673 -4.01 18.59 -3.48
C ASN A 673 -2.97 17.73 -4.21
N ARG A 674 -1.81 17.47 -3.57
CA ARG A 674 -0.80 16.54 -4.10
C ARG A 674 -1.34 15.13 -4.25
N THR A 675 -2.07 14.66 -3.25
CA THR A 675 -2.59 13.29 -3.24
C THR A 675 -3.64 13.08 -4.34
N ILE A 676 -4.61 13.98 -4.46
CA ILE A 676 -5.64 13.89 -5.51
C ILE A 676 -5.03 14.07 -6.91
N THR A 677 -4.01 14.93 -7.06
CA THR A 677 -3.28 15.07 -8.33
C THR A 677 -2.65 13.74 -8.74
N ARG A 678 -1.94 13.07 -7.82
CA ARG A 678 -1.30 11.77 -8.07
C ARG A 678 -2.32 10.67 -8.37
N GLU A 679 -3.48 10.67 -7.71
CA GLU A 679 -4.57 9.72 -7.94
C GLU A 679 -5.23 9.96 -9.31
N TYR A 680 -5.44 11.22 -9.71
CA TYR A 680 -5.99 11.54 -11.03
C TYR A 680 -5.03 11.23 -12.18
N LEU A 681 -3.72 11.43 -12.00
CA LEU A 681 -2.72 10.96 -12.97
C LEU A 681 -2.73 9.44 -13.14
N ASP A 682 -3.07 8.67 -12.09
CA ASP A 682 -3.27 7.23 -12.23
C ASP A 682 -4.49 6.91 -13.08
N VAL A 683 -5.58 7.70 -13.00
CA VAL A 683 -6.72 7.58 -13.91
C VAL A 683 -6.30 7.89 -15.35
N LEU A 684 -5.61 9.00 -15.59
CA LEU A 684 -5.12 9.35 -16.92
C LEU A 684 -4.16 8.32 -17.51
N LYS A 685 -3.37 7.65 -16.66
CA LYS A 685 -2.56 6.50 -17.07
C LYS A 685 -3.41 5.35 -17.60
N MET A 686 -4.53 5.06 -16.95
CA MET A 686 -5.49 4.04 -17.42
C MET A 686 -6.24 4.48 -18.67
N VAL A 687 -6.41 5.78 -18.89
CA VAL A 687 -7.00 6.32 -20.12
C VAL A 687 -6.01 6.22 -21.29
N LEU A 688 -4.77 6.67 -21.11
CA LEU A 688 -3.82 6.93 -22.20
C LEU A 688 -2.93 5.75 -22.58
N VAL A 689 -2.51 4.93 -21.61
CA VAL A 689 -1.40 3.97 -21.82
C VAL A 689 -1.77 2.55 -21.40
N ALA A 690 -2.55 2.38 -20.34
CA ALA A 690 -3.07 1.05 -20.03
C ALA A 690 -4.32 0.82 -20.88
N GLY A 691 -4.26 -0.06 -21.88
CA GLY A 691 -5.49 -0.65 -22.42
C GLY A 691 -6.22 -1.45 -21.33
N SER A 692 -7.38 -2.03 -21.66
CA SER A 692 -8.06 -3.02 -20.81
C SER A 692 -7.22 -4.31 -20.67
N ALA A 693 -6.03 -4.21 -20.08
CA ALA A 693 -5.27 -5.37 -19.64
C ALA A 693 -6.07 -6.00 -18.51
N GLU A 694 -6.34 -7.30 -18.60
CA GLU A 694 -6.98 -8.10 -17.56
C GLU A 694 -6.28 -7.84 -16.22
N MET A 695 -6.82 -6.89 -15.46
CA MET A 695 -6.44 -6.69 -14.08
C MET A 695 -7.12 -7.80 -13.31
N VAL A 696 -6.36 -8.82 -12.95
CA VAL A 696 -6.75 -9.73 -11.88
C VAL A 696 -6.81 -8.88 -10.63
N TYR A 697 -8.02 -8.43 -10.28
CA TYR A 697 -8.30 -7.87 -8.99
C TYR A 697 -8.16 -9.01 -7.98
N ASN A 698 -6.96 -9.17 -7.42
CA ASN A 698 -6.84 -9.86 -6.14
C ASN A 698 -7.59 -9.01 -5.12
N ALA A 699 -8.86 -9.36 -4.89
CA ALA A 699 -9.63 -8.78 -3.82
C ALA A 699 -8.93 -9.12 -2.49
N MET A 700 -8.17 -8.14 -1.98
CA MET A 700 -7.74 -7.98 -0.59
C MET A 700 -6.43 -8.65 -0.16
N GLU A 701 -5.37 -7.84 -0.13
CA GLU A 701 -4.62 -7.68 1.13
C GLU A 701 -5.08 -6.36 1.75
N GLN A 702 -5.48 -6.40 3.03
CA GLN A 702 -5.70 -5.17 3.81
C GLN A 702 -4.36 -4.42 3.93
N ASP A 703 -4.44 -3.11 3.80
CA ASP A 703 -3.40 -2.09 4.02
C ASP A 703 -2.29 -1.83 2.99
N ASP A 704 -2.22 -2.53 1.85
CA ASP A 704 -1.44 -2.04 0.71
C ASP A 704 -2.10 -2.46 -0.62
N VAL A 705 -2.63 -1.49 -1.34
CA VAL A 705 -3.17 -1.67 -2.70
C VAL A 705 -2.01 -1.81 -3.68
N GLU A 706 -1.25 -2.90 -3.60
CA GLU A 706 -0.41 -3.32 -4.71
C GLU A 706 -1.24 -4.18 -5.65
N CYS A 707 -1.63 -3.57 -6.77
CA CYS A 707 -2.07 -4.28 -7.96
C CYS A 707 -0.96 -5.25 -8.35
N THR A 708 -1.08 -6.52 -7.97
CA THR A 708 -0.10 -7.55 -8.28
C THR A 708 -0.19 -7.83 -9.77
N ARG A 709 0.64 -7.11 -10.53
CA ARG A 709 0.91 -7.41 -11.93
C ARG A 709 1.42 -8.84 -12.03
N VAL A 710 0.97 -9.57 -13.03
CA VAL A 710 1.81 -10.64 -13.58
C VAL A 710 3.14 -9.98 -13.94
N ASN A 711 4.25 -10.49 -13.40
CA ASN A 711 5.60 -10.04 -13.72
C ASN A 711 5.90 -10.29 -15.21
N THR A 712 5.38 -9.44 -16.08
CA THR A 712 6.00 -9.14 -17.36
C THR A 712 6.94 -7.97 -17.13
N THR A 713 8.11 -8.29 -16.56
CA THR A 713 9.32 -7.49 -16.73
C THR A 713 9.70 -7.49 -18.21
N SER A 714 9.00 -6.70 -18.99
CA SER A 714 9.56 -6.14 -20.20
C SER A 714 9.14 -4.69 -20.27
N ILE A 715 10.14 -3.82 -20.45
CA ILE A 715 10.03 -2.45 -20.90
C ILE A 715 9.40 -2.53 -22.30
N GLN A 716 8.11 -2.82 -22.39
CA GLN A 716 7.35 -2.60 -23.60
C GLN A 716 7.23 -1.08 -23.70
N ALA A 717 7.79 -0.53 -24.77
CA ALA A 717 7.63 0.88 -25.12
C ALA A 717 6.17 1.28 -24.88
N GLU A 718 5.96 2.39 -24.17
CA GLU A 718 4.64 2.93 -23.82
C GLU A 718 3.83 3.20 -25.10
N VAL A 719 3.06 2.21 -25.55
CA VAL A 719 2.13 2.33 -26.68
C VAL A 719 0.85 2.95 -26.14
N MET A 720 0.33 3.89 -26.91
CA MET A 720 -0.88 4.64 -26.57
C MET A 720 -2.10 3.74 -26.80
N SER A 721 -3.06 3.75 -25.87
CA SER A 721 -4.20 2.82 -25.89
C SER A 721 -5.27 3.24 -26.90
N GLU A 722 -6.21 2.33 -27.21
CA GLU A 722 -7.37 2.65 -28.06
C GLU A 722 -8.22 3.78 -27.47
N LEU A 723 -8.54 3.70 -26.17
CA LEU A 723 -9.24 4.76 -25.44
C LEU A 723 -8.43 6.07 -25.42
N GLY A 724 -7.10 5.98 -25.27
CA GLY A 724 -6.21 7.12 -25.37
C GLY A 724 -6.31 7.80 -26.73
N THR A 725 -6.38 7.00 -27.80
CA THR A 725 -6.53 7.50 -29.18
C THR A 725 -7.85 8.25 -29.33
N LEU A 726 -8.95 7.64 -28.87
CA LEU A 726 -10.28 8.25 -28.93
C LEU A 726 -10.35 9.56 -28.15
N THR A 727 -9.79 9.59 -26.93
CA THR A 727 -9.81 10.79 -26.07
C THR A 727 -8.89 11.90 -26.57
N LEU A 728 -7.75 11.58 -27.18
CA LEU A 728 -6.88 12.61 -27.78
C LEU A 728 -7.40 13.14 -29.12
N ARG A 729 -8.31 12.42 -29.80
CA ARG A 729 -8.98 12.88 -31.03
C ARG A 729 -10.30 13.62 -30.78
N ASN A 730 -10.81 13.59 -29.56
CA ASN A 730 -12.03 14.32 -29.18
C ASN A 730 -11.69 15.69 -28.60
N GLU A 731 -12.31 16.75 -29.13
CA GLU A 731 -12.02 18.14 -28.76
C GLU A 731 -12.27 18.43 -27.27
N ALA A 732 -13.30 17.83 -26.67
CA ALA A 732 -13.67 18.10 -25.27
C ALA A 732 -12.69 17.47 -24.26
N THR A 733 -11.97 16.40 -24.64
CA THR A 733 -11.02 15.69 -23.77
C THR A 733 -9.55 15.99 -24.08
N CYS A 734 -9.21 16.21 -25.36
CA CYS A 734 -7.82 16.33 -25.80
C CYS A 734 -7.06 17.46 -25.07
N GLN A 735 -7.59 18.68 -25.13
CA GLN A 735 -6.96 19.85 -24.52
C GLN A 735 -6.80 19.72 -22.99
N PRO A 736 -7.85 19.42 -22.19
CA PRO A 736 -7.68 19.34 -20.74
C PRO A 736 -6.75 18.20 -20.30
N ILE A 737 -6.76 17.06 -20.99
CA ILE A 737 -5.83 15.95 -20.70
C ILE A 737 -4.39 16.38 -21.01
N ALA A 738 -4.15 16.95 -22.20
CA ALA A 738 -2.82 17.38 -22.61
C ALA A 738 -2.24 18.45 -21.68
N LEU A 739 -3.05 19.46 -21.35
CA LEU A 739 -2.64 20.50 -20.42
C LEU A 739 -2.41 19.96 -19.01
N CYS A 740 -3.24 19.03 -18.53
CA CYS A 740 -3.05 18.42 -17.21
C CYS A 740 -1.72 17.66 -17.14
N VAL A 741 -1.42 16.82 -18.14
CA VAL A 741 -0.15 16.06 -18.19
C VAL A 741 1.06 17.00 -18.27
N LEU A 742 1.01 18.03 -19.11
CA LEU A 742 2.11 18.99 -19.24
C LEU A 742 2.31 19.83 -17.98
N ARG A 743 1.21 20.30 -17.35
CA ARG A 743 1.29 21.06 -16.09
C ARG A 743 1.77 20.19 -14.93
N ALA A 744 1.39 18.91 -14.90
CA ALA A 744 1.87 17.97 -13.91
C ALA A 744 3.39 17.75 -13.95
N LEU A 745 4.06 17.97 -15.09
CA LEU A 745 5.53 17.99 -15.13
C LEU A 745 6.12 19.15 -14.32
N CYS A 746 5.39 20.25 -14.18
CA CYS A 746 5.86 21.53 -13.66
C CYS A 746 5.21 21.94 -12.32
N TRP A 747 4.21 21.22 -11.83
CA TRP A 747 3.68 21.44 -10.47
C TRP A 747 4.72 21.04 -9.44
N ASN A 748 4.74 21.73 -8.28
CA ASN A 748 5.78 21.60 -7.28
C ASN A 748 5.70 20.28 -6.46
N ASP A 749 5.60 19.14 -7.15
CA ASP A 749 5.61 17.79 -6.57
C ASP A 749 6.39 16.82 -7.46
N SER A 750 7.55 16.39 -6.97
CA SER A 750 8.48 15.50 -7.68
C SER A 750 7.89 14.13 -8.01
N THR A 751 6.91 13.65 -7.25
CA THR A 751 6.22 12.38 -7.54
C THR A 751 5.20 12.54 -8.66
N THR A 752 4.46 13.65 -8.67
CA THR A 752 3.55 14.03 -9.75
C THR A 752 4.31 14.20 -11.07
N SER A 753 5.43 14.92 -11.06
CA SER A 753 6.27 15.09 -12.25
C SER A 753 6.77 13.75 -12.79
N MET A 754 7.26 12.87 -11.91
CA MET A 754 7.66 11.51 -12.29
C MET A 754 6.51 10.73 -12.96
N LYS A 755 5.30 10.75 -12.39
CA LYS A 755 4.14 10.08 -13.00
C LYS A 755 3.83 10.65 -14.39
N ALA A 756 3.84 11.97 -14.53
CA ALA A 756 3.58 12.67 -15.78
C ALA A 756 4.60 12.34 -16.88
N THR A 757 5.87 12.04 -16.53
CA THR A 757 6.88 11.65 -17.53
C THR A 757 6.49 10.41 -18.33
N ASN A 758 5.78 9.45 -17.70
CA ASN A 758 5.31 8.21 -18.33
C ASN A 758 4.06 8.42 -19.23
N LEU A 759 3.50 9.64 -19.26
CA LEU A 759 2.29 9.97 -20.02
C LEU A 759 2.61 10.94 -21.16
N ALA A 760 3.50 11.90 -20.91
CA ALA A 760 3.82 12.96 -21.86
C ALA A 760 4.42 12.43 -23.17
N GLY A 761 5.33 11.46 -23.10
CA GLY A 761 5.98 10.89 -24.28
C GLY A 761 5.00 10.25 -25.29
N PRO A 762 4.18 9.27 -24.86
CA PRO A 762 3.15 8.64 -25.69
C PRO A 762 2.11 9.64 -26.22
N MET A 763 1.64 10.54 -25.37
CA MET A 763 0.64 11.55 -25.72
C MET A 763 1.15 12.48 -26.84
N VAL A 764 2.34 13.05 -26.70
CA VAL A 764 2.91 13.96 -27.72
C VAL A 764 3.21 13.23 -29.02
N ARG A 765 3.63 11.96 -28.95
CA ARG A 765 3.82 11.12 -30.14
C ARG A 765 2.51 10.95 -30.91
N GLN A 766 1.40 10.67 -30.21
CA GLN A 766 0.09 10.55 -30.83
C GLN A 766 -0.36 11.87 -31.46
N LEU A 767 -0.30 12.98 -30.72
CA LEU A 767 -0.70 14.31 -31.21
C LEU A 767 0.13 14.73 -32.44
N SER A 768 1.42 14.40 -32.47
CA SER A 768 2.29 14.62 -33.63
C SER A 768 1.86 13.76 -34.83
N SER A 769 1.56 12.47 -34.61
CA SER A 769 1.11 11.56 -35.67
C SER A 769 -0.26 11.94 -36.26
N ASP A 770 -1.16 12.48 -35.44
CA ASP A 770 -2.47 12.98 -35.86
C ASP A 770 -2.39 14.38 -36.48
N GLY A 771 -1.21 15.01 -36.56
CA GLY A 771 -1.03 16.35 -37.12
C GLY A 771 -1.70 17.46 -36.31
N SER A 772 -1.97 17.22 -35.02
CA SER A 772 -2.75 18.11 -34.14
C SER A 772 -1.89 19.18 -33.45
N LEU A 773 -0.58 19.18 -33.66
CA LEU A 773 0.36 20.11 -33.03
C LEU A 773 0.60 21.36 -33.89
N THR A 774 0.61 22.52 -33.26
CA THR A 774 1.05 23.79 -33.87
C THR A 774 2.47 24.14 -33.40
N PRO A 775 3.18 25.05 -34.09
CA PRO A 775 4.50 25.52 -33.65
C PRO A 775 4.51 26.04 -32.20
N ASP A 776 3.47 26.77 -31.79
CA ASP A 776 3.35 27.32 -30.43
C ASP A 776 3.15 26.23 -29.38
N VAL A 777 2.31 25.23 -29.68
CA VAL A 777 2.09 24.08 -28.80
C VAL A 777 3.36 23.24 -28.68
N ALA A 778 4.07 23.01 -29.79
CA ALA A 778 5.35 22.29 -29.79
C ALA A 778 6.39 23.03 -28.93
N ALA A 779 6.48 24.36 -29.05
CA ALA A 779 7.33 25.19 -28.20
C ALA A 779 6.93 25.08 -26.72
N HIS A 780 5.64 25.12 -26.41
CA HIS A 780 5.14 24.96 -25.04
C HIS A 780 5.52 23.61 -24.43
N ILE A 781 5.34 22.51 -25.17
CA ILE A 781 5.70 21.16 -24.72
C ILE A 781 7.19 21.08 -24.37
N MET A 782 8.07 21.63 -25.23
CA MET A 782 9.50 21.67 -24.96
C MET A 782 9.82 22.53 -23.73
N THR A 783 9.19 23.70 -23.61
CA THR A 783 9.36 24.57 -22.45
C THR A 783 8.92 23.87 -21.15
N SER A 784 7.82 23.12 -21.14
CA SER A 784 7.35 22.39 -19.95
C SER A 784 8.38 21.38 -19.44
N VAL A 785 9.01 20.59 -20.31
CA VAL A 785 10.04 19.61 -19.88
C VAL A 785 11.32 20.31 -19.39
N LEU A 786 11.69 21.45 -19.98
CA LEU A 786 12.83 22.25 -19.52
C LEU A 786 12.55 22.90 -18.15
N GLN A 787 11.34 23.42 -17.94
CA GLN A 787 10.88 23.94 -16.63
C GLN A 787 10.85 22.83 -15.57
N ALA A 788 10.39 21.63 -15.94
CA ALA A 788 10.41 20.47 -15.05
C ALA A 788 11.85 20.08 -14.65
N LEU A 789 12.81 20.13 -15.59
CA LEU A 789 14.24 19.92 -15.27
C LEU A 789 14.78 21.00 -14.32
N GLN A 790 14.30 22.23 -14.47
CA GLN A 790 14.65 23.33 -13.56
C GLN A 790 14.11 23.11 -12.15
N LEU A 791 12.85 22.69 -12.03
CA LEU A 791 12.18 22.52 -10.75
C LEU A 791 12.60 21.23 -10.03
N HIS A 792 12.68 20.10 -10.73
CA HIS A 792 12.85 18.77 -10.15
C HIS A 792 14.19 18.11 -10.42
N GLY A 793 15.06 18.73 -11.22
CA GLY A 793 16.37 18.19 -11.60
C GLY A 793 17.30 17.87 -10.43
N GLN A 794 17.03 18.43 -9.25
CA GLN A 794 17.75 18.11 -8.01
C GLN A 794 17.54 16.66 -7.52
N HIS A 795 16.44 16.02 -7.93
CA HIS A 795 16.12 14.64 -7.56
C HIS A 795 16.64 13.68 -8.64
N GLU A 796 17.55 12.77 -8.29
CA GLU A 796 18.22 11.88 -9.24
C GLU A 796 17.25 11.07 -10.11
N ALA A 797 16.18 10.55 -9.52
CA ALA A 797 15.13 9.83 -10.25
C ALA A 797 14.47 10.72 -11.30
N ASN A 798 14.00 11.91 -10.92
CA ASN A 798 13.34 12.85 -11.83
C ASN A 798 14.28 13.31 -12.93
N LEU A 799 15.53 13.65 -12.59
CA LEU A 799 16.54 14.01 -13.56
C LEU A 799 16.73 12.89 -14.61
N GLY A 800 16.82 11.65 -14.15
CA GLY A 800 16.95 10.48 -15.01
C GLY A 800 15.83 10.38 -16.05
N SER A 801 14.58 10.50 -15.60
CA SER A 801 13.36 10.38 -16.43
C SER A 801 13.13 11.60 -17.32
N LEU A 802 13.29 12.82 -16.79
CA LEU A 802 13.10 14.06 -17.54
C LEU A 802 14.13 14.24 -18.65
N LEU A 803 15.37 13.78 -18.47
CA LEU A 803 16.37 13.78 -19.55
C LEU A 803 16.01 12.82 -20.69
N VAL A 804 15.41 11.66 -20.36
CA VAL A 804 14.92 10.71 -21.37
C VAL A 804 13.74 11.32 -22.12
N LEU A 805 12.76 11.85 -21.38
CA LEU A 805 11.60 12.50 -21.95
C LEU A 805 11.99 13.70 -22.83
N GLY A 806 12.87 14.58 -22.35
CA GLY A 806 13.30 15.75 -23.09
C GLY A 806 13.99 15.41 -24.42
N ALA A 807 14.89 14.41 -24.42
CA ALA A 807 15.50 13.91 -25.65
C ALA A 807 14.46 13.30 -26.61
N GLN A 808 13.51 12.53 -26.08
CA GLN A 808 12.41 11.94 -26.86
C GLN A 808 11.49 13.00 -27.46
N LEU A 809 11.10 14.02 -26.68
CA LEU A 809 10.24 15.11 -27.16
C LEU A 809 10.96 15.96 -28.22
N TYR A 810 12.26 16.22 -28.05
CA TYR A 810 13.05 16.90 -29.08
C TYR A 810 13.05 16.09 -30.38
N GLU A 811 13.27 14.78 -30.31
CA GLU A 811 13.22 13.90 -31.48
C GLU A 811 11.84 13.87 -32.17
N ILE A 812 10.75 13.88 -31.41
CA ILE A 812 9.39 13.88 -31.97
C ILE A 812 9.05 15.22 -32.64
N LEU A 813 9.40 16.34 -32.00
CA LEU A 813 8.94 17.67 -32.40
C LEU A 813 9.86 18.34 -33.44
N ARG A 814 11.18 18.22 -33.29
CA ARG A 814 12.17 18.95 -34.09
C ARG A 814 12.03 18.74 -35.60
N PRO A 815 11.73 17.54 -36.13
CA PRO A 815 11.59 17.33 -37.57
C PRO A 815 10.43 18.12 -38.21
N ALA A 816 9.34 18.32 -37.46
CA ALA A 816 8.15 19.03 -37.93
C ALA A 816 8.16 20.52 -37.56
N PHE A 817 8.83 20.90 -36.48
CA PHE A 817 8.78 22.24 -35.89
C PHE A 817 10.19 22.84 -35.71
N PRO A 818 10.69 23.63 -36.68
CA PRO A 818 12.02 24.24 -36.61
C PRO A 818 12.21 25.24 -35.47
N ASN A 819 11.13 25.89 -35.02
CA ASN A 819 11.13 26.86 -33.93
C ASN A 819 11.56 26.27 -32.57
N ILE A 820 11.60 24.94 -32.42
CA ILE A 820 12.13 24.27 -31.24
C ILE A 820 13.62 24.63 -30.99
N ILE A 821 14.39 24.96 -32.02
CA ILE A 821 15.76 25.46 -31.86
C ILE A 821 15.78 26.77 -31.07
N GLU A 822 14.83 27.67 -31.31
CA GLU A 822 14.74 28.95 -30.60
C GLU A 822 14.50 28.72 -29.11
N VAL A 823 13.64 27.77 -28.75
CA VAL A 823 13.41 27.36 -27.35
C VAL A 823 14.68 26.82 -26.72
N MET A 824 15.42 25.94 -27.42
CA MET A 824 16.69 25.41 -26.90
C MET A 824 17.78 26.47 -26.75
N ASN A 825 17.78 27.50 -27.59
CA ASN A 825 18.72 28.63 -27.49
C ASN A 825 18.41 29.57 -26.31
N GLN A 826 17.22 29.50 -25.72
CA GLN A 826 16.89 30.24 -24.49
C GLN A 826 17.56 29.63 -23.24
N ILE A 827 18.12 28.42 -23.35
CA ILE A 827 18.85 27.79 -22.24
C ILE A 827 20.11 28.60 -21.93
N PRO A 828 20.35 29.00 -20.66
CA PRO A 828 21.55 29.73 -20.29
C PRO A 828 22.83 28.97 -20.67
N ASN A 829 23.74 29.64 -21.37
CA ASN A 829 25.01 29.07 -21.87
C ASN A 829 24.85 27.83 -22.77
N CYS A 830 23.76 27.77 -23.57
CA CYS A 830 23.58 26.72 -24.55
C CYS A 830 24.74 26.69 -25.57
N ASN A 831 25.41 25.54 -25.73
CA ASN A 831 26.51 25.41 -26.68
C ASN A 831 25.94 25.14 -28.09
N PRO A 832 26.08 26.06 -29.06
CA PRO A 832 25.51 25.91 -30.39
C PRO A 832 26.08 24.72 -31.16
N GLN A 833 27.34 24.34 -30.91
CA GLN A 833 27.96 23.19 -31.57
C GLN A 833 27.39 21.86 -31.05
N GLU A 834 27.10 21.75 -29.75
CA GLU A 834 26.47 20.55 -29.19
C GLU A 834 25.00 20.45 -29.61
N LEU A 835 24.30 21.58 -29.76
CA LEU A 835 22.94 21.63 -30.28
C LEU A 835 22.90 21.18 -31.74
N GLN A 836 23.82 21.66 -32.57
CA GLN A 836 23.96 21.21 -33.95
C GLN A 836 24.26 19.71 -34.04
N LYS A 837 25.13 19.17 -33.18
CA LYS A 837 25.39 17.72 -33.12
C LYS A 837 24.15 16.90 -32.74
N LEU A 838 23.29 17.43 -31.86
CA LEU A 838 22.03 16.78 -31.53
C LEU A 838 21.08 16.78 -32.73
N ASP A 839 20.97 17.92 -33.42
CA ASP A 839 20.11 18.10 -34.59
C ASP A 839 20.53 17.17 -35.74
N GLU A 840 21.82 17.14 -36.07
CA GLU A 840 22.39 16.24 -37.10
C GLU A 840 22.10 14.77 -36.80
N ARG A 841 22.22 14.35 -35.53
CA ARG A 841 21.94 12.97 -35.12
C ARG A 841 20.48 12.59 -35.20
N ILE A 842 19.57 13.53 -34.95
CA ILE A 842 18.12 13.29 -34.97
C ILE A 842 17.58 13.32 -36.39
N LEU A 843 18.11 14.19 -37.24
CA LEU A 843 17.74 14.26 -38.65
C LEU A 843 18.38 13.12 -39.49
N SER A 844 19.46 12.48 -38.99
CA SER A 844 20.09 11.35 -39.67
C SER A 844 19.23 10.06 -39.58
N THR A 845 18.71 9.60 -40.73
CA THR A 845 17.75 8.49 -40.81
C THR A 845 18.37 7.08 -40.75
N ASN A 846 19.71 6.97 -40.69
CA ASN A 846 20.44 5.72 -40.99
C ASN A 846 20.97 4.94 -39.77
N GLN A 847 20.65 5.32 -38.53
CA GLN A 847 21.14 4.63 -37.33
C GLN A 847 20.00 4.36 -36.34
N LYS A 848 19.75 3.09 -36.02
CA LYS A 848 18.82 2.66 -34.95
C LYS A 848 19.59 1.80 -33.94
N GLY A 849 19.33 1.99 -32.65
CA GLY A 849 19.84 1.13 -31.57
C GLY A 849 20.16 1.85 -30.26
N ASN A 850 20.24 1.10 -29.15
CA ASN A 850 20.39 1.62 -27.79
C ASN A 850 21.61 2.54 -27.57
N LYS A 851 22.68 2.38 -28.35
CA LYS A 851 23.87 3.25 -28.29
C LYS A 851 23.57 4.67 -28.78
N LEU A 852 22.68 4.83 -29.77
CA LEU A 852 22.29 6.14 -30.28
C LEU A 852 21.38 6.87 -29.29
N GLU A 853 20.39 6.18 -28.72
CA GLU A 853 19.50 6.73 -27.69
C GLU A 853 20.28 7.24 -26.47
N LYS A 854 21.25 6.45 -26.01
CA LYS A 854 22.16 6.88 -24.94
C LYS A 854 22.94 8.13 -25.32
N ALA A 855 23.44 8.20 -26.56
CA ALA A 855 24.22 9.35 -27.00
C ALA A 855 23.38 10.62 -27.19
N LYS A 856 22.14 10.51 -27.69
CA LYS A 856 21.16 11.62 -27.76
C LYS A 856 20.89 12.17 -26.36
N LYS A 857 20.59 11.28 -25.40
CA LYS A 857 20.40 11.62 -23.99
C LYS A 857 21.62 12.32 -23.39
N ASP A 858 22.82 11.81 -23.64
CA ASP A 858 24.06 12.39 -23.11
C ASP A 858 24.33 13.79 -23.67
N ILE A 859 24.03 14.04 -24.95
CA ILE A 859 24.12 15.39 -25.56
C ILE A 859 23.06 16.31 -24.96
N PHE A 860 21.81 15.86 -24.89
CA PHE A 860 20.71 16.63 -24.29
C PHE A 860 21.04 17.02 -22.85
N LYS A 861 21.57 16.09 -22.04
CA LYS A 861 22.04 16.35 -20.68
C LYS A 861 23.12 17.43 -20.60
N ARG A 862 24.06 17.47 -21.56
CA ARG A 862 25.07 18.53 -21.61
C ARG A 862 24.43 19.89 -21.90
N LEU A 863 23.51 19.95 -22.86
CA LEU A 863 22.79 21.17 -23.23
C LEU A 863 21.96 21.72 -22.08
N THR A 864 21.24 20.86 -21.35
CA THR A 864 20.36 21.26 -20.25
C THR A 864 21.06 21.31 -18.89
N SER A 865 22.37 21.08 -18.82
CA SER A 865 23.11 20.96 -17.55
C SER A 865 23.00 22.18 -16.64
N GLN A 866 22.84 23.38 -17.23
CA GLN A 866 22.68 24.64 -16.50
C GLN A 866 21.26 24.84 -15.94
N LEU A 867 20.27 24.12 -16.46
CA LEU A 867 18.90 24.18 -15.95
C LEU A 867 18.71 23.31 -14.72
N ILE A 868 19.48 22.23 -14.56
CA ILE A 868 19.26 21.22 -13.51
C ILE A 868 19.25 21.92 -12.14
N GLY A 869 18.07 21.95 -11.51
CA GLY A 869 17.87 22.55 -10.19
C GLY A 869 18.88 22.00 -9.18
N ARG A 870 19.43 22.88 -8.34
CA ARG A 870 20.32 22.50 -7.23
C ARG A 870 19.55 22.53 -5.93
N SER A 871 19.69 21.49 -5.12
CA SER A 871 19.02 21.42 -3.81
C SER A 871 19.51 22.50 -2.87
N VAL A 872 18.60 23.16 -2.13
CA VAL A 872 18.93 24.13 -1.08
C VAL A 872 19.83 23.50 0.00
N GLY A 873 19.57 22.24 0.38
CA GLY A 873 20.44 21.46 1.26
C GLY A 873 21.84 21.12 0.69
N GLN A 874 22.09 21.38 -0.60
CA GLN A 874 23.41 21.30 -1.22
C GLN A 874 24.11 22.66 -1.31
N LEU A 875 23.37 23.77 -1.13
CA LEU A 875 23.95 25.13 -1.09
C LEU A 875 24.76 25.36 0.19
N PHE A 876 24.37 24.71 1.29
CA PHE A 876 25.00 24.85 2.62
C PHE A 876 25.69 23.58 3.13
N ARG A 877 25.62 22.46 2.40
CA ARG A 877 26.51 21.32 2.65
C ARG A 877 27.92 21.76 2.27
N LYS A 878 28.81 21.83 3.26
CA LYS A 878 30.25 21.78 3.00
C LYS A 878 30.46 20.55 2.11
N GLU A 879 30.84 20.73 0.84
CA GLU A 879 31.29 19.60 0.02
C GLU A 879 32.40 18.95 0.85
N VAL A 880 32.14 17.78 1.44
CA VAL A 880 33.23 16.89 1.82
C VAL A 880 33.77 16.36 0.50
N ARG A 881 34.48 17.22 -0.22
CA ARG A 881 35.58 16.76 -1.03
C ARG A 881 36.46 16.07 -0.01
N ILE A 882 36.54 14.76 -0.10
CA ILE A 882 37.69 14.04 0.44
C ILE A 882 38.86 14.51 -0.43
N ALA A 883 39.33 15.73 -0.14
CA ALA A 883 40.55 16.27 -0.67
C ALA A 883 41.62 15.37 -0.07
N GLU A 884 42.35 14.70 -0.95
CA GLU A 884 43.48 13.82 -0.62
C GLU A 884 43.09 12.42 -0.13
N LEU A 885 42.34 11.67 -0.96
CA LEU A 885 42.80 10.30 -1.19
C LEU A 885 44.02 10.40 -2.11
N PRO A 886 45.22 9.93 -1.68
CA PRO A 886 46.39 9.92 -2.55
C PRO A 886 46.03 9.15 -3.83
N ARG A 887 46.36 9.74 -4.98
CA ARG A 887 46.14 9.11 -6.29
C ARG A 887 46.80 7.74 -6.27
N LEU A 888 46.04 6.68 -6.61
CA LEU A 888 46.62 5.40 -6.99
C LEU A 888 47.57 5.66 -8.16
N GLY A 889 48.86 5.72 -7.88
CA GLY A 889 49.89 5.86 -8.90
C GLY A 889 49.77 4.69 -9.86
N PHE A 890 49.74 4.97 -11.16
CA PHE A 890 50.00 3.97 -12.18
C PHE A 890 51.29 3.24 -11.81
N PRO A 891 51.37 1.90 -11.92
CA PRO A 891 52.63 1.21 -11.78
C PRO A 891 53.56 1.77 -12.86
N ARG A 892 54.54 2.60 -12.45
CA ARG A 892 55.71 2.86 -13.28
C ARG A 892 56.30 1.49 -13.58
N GLN A 893 56.44 1.16 -14.86
CA GLN A 893 57.28 0.05 -15.29
C GLN A 893 58.65 0.26 -14.65
N TYR A 894 58.93 -0.43 -13.55
CA TYR A 894 60.26 -0.52 -13.02
C TYR A 894 60.99 -1.56 -13.86
N LYS A 895 61.82 -1.05 -14.77
CA LYS A 895 63.02 -1.75 -15.21
C LYS A 895 63.76 -2.19 -13.96
N THR A 896 64.07 -3.47 -13.87
CA THR A 896 64.89 -4.07 -12.82
C THR A 896 66.22 -3.34 -12.68
N PRO A 897 66.58 -2.88 -11.46
CA PRO A 897 67.95 -2.86 -11.01
C PRO A 897 68.13 -3.89 -9.88
N ARG A 898 69.39 -4.19 -9.61
CA ARG A 898 69.90 -5.38 -8.94
C ARG A 898 69.67 -5.41 -7.42
N LEU A 899 69.81 -6.64 -6.90
CA LEU A 899 70.04 -7.01 -5.50
C LEU A 899 71.08 -6.08 -4.85
N ASP A 900 70.65 -5.30 -3.86
CA ASP A 900 71.24 -5.16 -2.51
C ASP A 900 70.49 -4.02 -1.78
N GLU A 901 70.42 -4.12 -0.44
CA GLU A 901 69.94 -3.11 0.53
C GLU A 901 68.48 -3.21 1.04
N THR A 902 68.30 -4.17 1.97
CA THR A 902 67.85 -4.01 3.37
C THR A 902 66.46 -3.45 3.73
N GLU A 903 65.62 -4.37 4.23
CA GLU A 903 64.96 -4.42 5.56
C GLU A 903 64.53 -3.11 6.27
N GLY A 904 63.23 -3.04 6.61
CA GLY A 904 62.68 -2.10 7.60
C GLY A 904 61.14 -2.09 7.59
N GLU A 905 60.53 -2.54 8.69
CA GLU A 905 59.10 -2.73 8.94
C GLU A 905 58.25 -1.45 8.79
N LEU A 906 57.02 -1.58 8.27
CA LEU A 906 56.00 -0.52 8.23
C LEU A 906 54.79 -0.94 9.10
N GLU A 907 54.70 -0.35 10.31
CA GLU A 907 53.59 -0.52 11.25
C GLU A 907 52.41 0.44 10.96
N LEU A 908 51.19 -0.11 10.97
CA LEU A 908 49.90 0.56 10.78
C LEU A 908 49.42 1.42 11.98
N CYS A 909 50.27 1.63 13.00
CA CYS A 909 49.87 2.17 14.31
C CYS A 909 49.86 3.70 14.42
N THR A 910 50.19 4.45 13.36
CA THR A 910 50.31 5.92 13.43
C THR A 910 49.05 6.69 13.03
N LEU A 911 47.97 6.04 12.60
CA LEU A 911 46.74 6.70 12.14
C LEU A 911 45.80 7.20 13.26
N PHE A 912 46.10 6.98 14.55
CA PHE A 912 45.15 7.25 15.66
C PHE A 912 45.71 7.99 16.88
N LYS A 913 46.69 8.89 16.74
CA LYS A 913 47.06 9.78 17.86
C LYS A 913 46.32 11.13 17.78
N GLN A 914 45.55 11.41 18.84
CA GLN A 914 44.91 12.70 19.14
C GLN A 914 45.97 13.80 19.31
N GLY A 915 45.72 14.98 18.75
CA GLY A 915 46.52 16.17 18.97
C GLY A 915 45.79 17.15 19.89
N ASP A 916 46.27 17.26 21.13
CA ASP A 916 46.10 18.45 21.96
C ASP A 916 47.03 19.55 21.47
N HIS A 917 46.54 20.78 21.38
CA HIS A 917 47.39 21.97 21.48
C HIS A 917 46.62 23.11 22.16
N GLU A 918 47.06 23.45 23.38
CA GLU A 918 46.80 24.73 24.04
C GLU A 918 47.78 25.81 23.56
N LEU A 919 47.27 27.05 23.57
CA LEU A 919 47.86 28.38 23.51
C LEU A 919 49.39 28.59 23.43
N ASN A 920 49.71 29.50 22.49
CA ASN A 920 50.96 30.23 22.18
C ASN A 920 52.02 29.54 21.33
#